data_AF-A0A354T669-F1
#
_entry.id   AF-A0A354T669-F1
#
_cell.length_a   1.000
_cell.length_b   1.000
_cell.length_c   1.000
_cell.angle_alpha   90.00
_cell.angle_beta   90.00
_cell.angle_gamma   90.00
#
_symmetry.space_group_name_H-M   'P 1'
#
loop_
_entity.id
_entity.type
_entity.pdbx_description
1 polymer ?
#
loop_
_entity_poly.entity_id
_entity_poly.type
_entity_poly.pdbx_seq_one_letter_code
_entity_poly.pdbx_strand_id
1 'polypeptide(L)'
;MKQAFFSLFLLCGAATAQPVFRAGVAAIDISPTEFPRIIAGGFLEGRGEKLADKLFVRSFVLDDGKMKIAFAIVDTCMMEQSLIDEAKGIASKQCGIPVDRMMVSATHTHSAPAAMGCLGTRKDTVYAKFLTPKIAEAIVTANAALQPARIGWGSFDDWEHTHNRRWIRRAGKEVVDPFGQSTGRANMHPGYLSNDVVGPSGPVDPQLSVTALQTLDGKPLGVLANYSQHYFGSGPVSADYFGLFSKHLATKMGASDGFVAAMSQGTSGDQMWMDYGAEKKTITIDQYASEVADSAIKALQTVKYVDHAPLGMLEKTLELNYRVPDEKRLAWAKPIAAKIENDLPKNKEEVYAREALILHERQKTSVKLQAIRIGDLSIATLPNEVYAITGLKLREASPLGTHFNIELANGAEGYIPPMEQHGLGGYTTWPARTAGLEVAAESKMVAQLSEAIHGLDGREQDIKAGQNAEYPNLVITSQPLVYYRCDDLESPLKDEMTPWRDVIREDKKDCAKFLPGPGSGLGYDVESSLKPSSFSGLKTINRAVQIAGGHLQTDWRSIVKAMNYSATKGSIALWFWLGHESGASDRTGELINALGVSLKAHQFPDHTVRLEWGTNKERDLPSPSSNPDLASPAPCFADDWHFAVLIRDGENVRVHLDGSDKPVLTGKAGKAANEVFFGQGLEGRLDEITIWDRAIEPSLIAKLWNISKVGEENAKRAVSRAERKKRAQVQSSALLKAHENWSASMRFKNTKANNVSAVTAYLISRGPKGDHQAPGDHLGIGGSYKDASPGRLFVFNGNAASQIVRGTTVIEPGTWNDVKLERLGSRVKVTLNGKVEIDAELPVTAPGAKELFFGKRCDGFGPLEGTFEKVEVAGLEKPAAPAPAPKVELASQPLSPEDSAKKWHVREGYRIELVAAEPVVLDPVAFDWDEKGRLWVIEMADYPLGMDGNGKAGGRVVMLEDKDADGRYDKRSVIVSDLSYPTGILTWREGVIVTAAPDIFFISPDGTKKVLYTGFSTGNQQLRVNGLRWGMDGWVYCAAGAHHGGYNKGTQIECKLTGEKIDLGSRDFRFKPDTGEFDPQSGPSQFGRARDDWGHWFGVQNSFPLWHYVLQDHYLRRNPHVIPPDPIHQLFPRNPPVYPASSMEKRFHSFDQAGRFTSACGIEVYLDRVLFEDGKTHAFTCEPFSNLVQHHVLEEDGVTFKAVPDSSHLAPRDEQTASKSGNASKQENAQLITRSGDGHSAVAHHDFLASEDRWCR
;
A
#
# COMPACT_ATOMS: atom_id res chain seq x y z
N MET A 1 -72.58 37.32 -32.91
CA MET A 1 -72.06 36.46 -31.82
C MET A 1 -70.58 36.74 -31.62
N LYS A 2 -70.24 37.12 -30.37
CA LYS A 2 -68.96 36.99 -29.65
C LYS A 2 -67.64 37.41 -30.31
N GLN A 3 -67.16 38.57 -29.85
CA GLN A 3 -65.76 38.99 -29.78
C GLN A 3 -64.96 38.08 -28.83
N ALA A 4 -63.68 37.85 -29.13
CA ALA A 4 -62.71 37.32 -28.18
C ALA A 4 -61.49 38.25 -28.14
N PHE A 5 -61.28 38.85 -26.96
CA PHE A 5 -60.16 39.70 -26.60
C PHE A 5 -58.89 38.86 -26.35
N PHE A 6 -57.76 39.32 -26.87
CA PHE A 6 -56.42 38.87 -26.47
C PHE A 6 -55.99 39.67 -25.24
N SER A 7 -55.75 39.00 -24.11
CA SER A 7 -55.15 39.60 -22.91
C SER A 7 -53.73 39.05 -22.74
N LEU A 8 -52.76 39.97 -22.77
CA LEU A 8 -51.34 39.73 -22.52
C LEU A 8 -51.10 39.65 -21.00
N PHE A 9 -50.74 38.48 -20.46
CA PHE A 9 -50.25 38.36 -19.09
C PHE A 9 -48.72 38.38 -19.10
N LEU A 10 -48.13 39.48 -18.61
CA LEU A 10 -46.73 39.53 -18.17
C LEU A 10 -46.59 38.74 -16.87
N LEU A 11 -45.95 37.57 -16.92
CA LEU A 11 -45.39 36.91 -15.74
C LEU A 11 -43.93 37.35 -15.58
N CYS A 12 -43.69 38.35 -14.73
CA CYS A 12 -42.38 38.58 -14.13
C CYS A 12 -42.09 37.42 -13.18
N GLY A 13 -41.46 36.35 -13.67
CA GLY A 13 -40.82 35.36 -12.83
C GLY A 13 -39.60 36.01 -12.17
N ALA A 14 -39.69 36.30 -10.87
CA ALA A 14 -38.51 36.60 -10.07
C ALA A 14 -37.60 35.37 -10.11
N ALA A 15 -36.50 35.43 -10.86
CA ALA A 15 -35.44 34.45 -10.79
C ALA A 15 -34.87 34.51 -9.36
N THR A 16 -35.24 33.56 -8.52
CA THR A 16 -34.57 33.35 -7.24
C THR A 16 -33.13 32.95 -7.55
N ALA A 17 -32.19 33.86 -7.33
CA ALA A 17 -30.76 33.58 -7.46
C ALA A 17 -30.41 32.34 -6.62
N GLN A 18 -29.71 31.37 -7.21
CA GLN A 18 -29.22 30.21 -6.46
C GLN A 18 -28.31 30.70 -5.31
N PRO A 19 -28.45 30.15 -4.10
CA PRO A 19 -27.59 30.53 -2.98
C PRO A 19 -26.13 30.20 -3.30
N VAL A 20 -25.25 31.19 -3.16
CA VAL A 20 -23.80 31.06 -3.41
C VAL A 20 -23.13 30.54 -2.15
N PHE A 21 -22.34 29.46 -2.26
CA PHE A 21 -21.52 28.98 -1.16
C PHE A 21 -20.38 29.97 -0.87
N ARG A 22 -20.16 30.27 0.40
CA ARG A 22 -19.11 31.16 0.86
C ARG A 22 -18.25 30.51 1.91
N ALA A 23 -16.96 30.84 1.90
CA ALA A 23 -16.03 30.43 2.91
C ALA A 23 -15.12 31.58 3.33
N GLY A 24 -14.74 31.58 4.60
CA GLY A 24 -13.81 32.54 5.18
C GLY A 24 -12.86 31.84 6.13
N VAL A 25 -11.60 32.28 6.17
CA VAL A 25 -10.55 31.67 6.97
C VAL A 25 -9.77 32.73 7.75
N ALA A 26 -9.23 32.37 8.90
CA ALA A 26 -8.35 33.23 9.68
C ALA A 26 -7.35 32.42 10.52
N ALA A 27 -6.17 32.99 10.76
CA ALA A 27 -5.19 32.49 11.72
C ALA A 27 -4.81 33.60 12.70
N ILE A 28 -5.05 33.39 13.99
CA ILE A 28 -4.77 34.36 15.05
C ILE A 28 -3.64 33.83 15.93
N ASP A 29 -2.59 34.64 16.10
CA ASP A 29 -1.45 34.35 16.96
C ASP A 29 -1.88 34.32 18.44
N ILE A 30 -1.58 33.22 19.11
CA ILE A 30 -1.87 32.98 20.53
C ILE A 30 -0.60 32.66 21.32
N SER A 31 0.58 33.01 20.80
CA SER A 31 1.82 32.86 21.55
C SER A 31 1.82 33.71 22.83
N PRO A 32 2.22 33.14 23.99
CA PRO A 32 2.35 33.90 25.22
C PRO A 32 3.45 34.96 25.10
N THR A 33 3.23 36.14 25.65
CA THR A 33 4.20 37.25 25.66
C THR A 33 5.02 37.34 26.94
N GLU A 34 4.65 36.61 27.98
CA GLU A 34 5.39 36.57 29.26
C GLU A 34 5.70 35.12 29.64
N PHE A 35 6.81 34.92 30.33
CA PHE A 35 7.36 33.63 30.73
C PHE A 35 7.81 33.69 32.20
N PRO A 36 7.91 32.55 32.92
CA PRO A 36 7.64 31.18 32.45
C PRO A 36 6.15 30.85 32.31
N ARG A 37 5.82 29.84 31.50
CA ARG A 37 4.48 29.27 31.36
C ARG A 37 4.42 27.83 31.80
N ILE A 38 3.28 27.43 32.39
CA ILE A 38 3.05 26.03 32.77
C ILE A 38 2.73 25.24 31.51
N ILE A 39 3.44 24.13 31.27
CA ILE A 39 3.32 23.32 30.06
C ILE A 39 2.43 22.11 30.31
N ALA A 40 1.46 21.87 29.43
CA ALA A 40 0.57 20.71 29.49
C ALA A 40 1.19 19.44 28.92
N GLY A 41 0.57 18.29 29.14
CA GLY A 41 0.94 17.01 28.50
C GLY A 41 1.95 16.14 29.25
N GLY A 42 2.63 16.69 30.26
CA GLY A 42 3.48 15.92 31.18
C GLY A 42 2.67 15.24 32.29
N PHE A 43 3.18 14.10 32.77
CA PHE A 43 2.60 13.44 33.95
C PHE A 43 2.72 14.32 35.22
N LEU A 44 3.85 15.04 35.32
CA LEU A 44 4.12 16.07 36.32
C LEU A 44 4.24 17.44 35.64
N GLU A 45 4.03 18.52 36.40
CA GLU A 45 4.07 19.89 35.89
C GLU A 45 5.46 20.26 35.35
N GLY A 46 5.51 20.72 34.09
CA GLY A 46 6.69 21.32 33.46
C GLY A 46 6.55 22.83 33.26
N ARG A 47 7.67 23.51 32.96
CA ARG A 47 7.71 24.95 32.64
C ARG A 47 8.44 25.25 31.34
N GLY A 48 7.95 26.25 30.63
CA GLY A 48 8.57 26.82 29.44
C GLY A 48 9.03 28.24 29.68
N GLU A 49 10.32 28.50 29.42
CA GLU A 49 10.97 29.80 29.70
C GLU A 49 10.97 30.74 28.49
N LYS A 50 10.66 30.23 27.29
CA LYS A 50 10.68 30.99 26.04
C LYS A 50 9.77 30.34 25.00
N LEU A 51 9.43 31.11 23.98
CA LEU A 51 8.73 30.63 22.78
C LEU A 51 9.69 29.81 21.90
N ALA A 52 9.30 28.59 21.53
CA ALA A 52 10.01 27.79 20.53
C ALA A 52 9.53 28.11 19.11
N ASP A 53 8.22 28.12 18.91
CA ASP A 53 7.55 28.51 17.67
C ASP A 53 6.14 29.05 17.95
N LYS A 54 5.56 29.70 16.95
CA LYS A 54 4.29 30.41 17.11
C LYS A 54 3.12 29.44 17.27
N LEU A 55 2.20 29.82 18.15
CA LEU A 55 0.95 29.11 18.41
C LEU A 55 -0.19 29.87 17.73
N PHE A 56 -1.15 29.17 17.14
CA PHE A 56 -2.30 29.81 16.48
C PHE A 56 -3.64 29.20 16.87
N VAL A 57 -4.69 30.02 16.77
CA VAL A 57 -6.05 29.54 16.49
C VAL A 57 -6.28 29.70 14.99
N ARG A 58 -6.65 28.62 14.31
CA ARG A 58 -6.95 28.60 12.88
C ARG A 58 -8.43 28.31 12.67
N SER A 59 -9.15 29.25 12.09
CA SER A 59 -10.61 29.17 11.95
C SER A 59 -11.07 29.15 10.50
N PHE A 60 -12.16 28.41 10.28
CA PHE A 60 -12.85 28.24 9.01
C PHE A 60 -14.33 28.50 9.25
N VAL A 61 -14.96 29.36 8.45
CA VAL A 61 -16.41 29.61 8.48
C VAL A 61 -16.97 29.27 7.12
N LEU A 62 -18.00 28.42 7.09
CA LEU A 62 -18.67 27.96 5.88
C LEU A 62 -20.13 28.45 5.90
N ASP A 63 -20.64 28.86 4.74
CA ASP A 63 -22.00 29.37 4.57
C ASP A 63 -22.59 28.88 3.24
N ASP A 64 -23.65 28.07 3.30
CA ASP A 64 -24.35 27.55 2.12
C ASP A 64 -25.56 28.41 1.69
N GLY A 65 -25.73 29.58 2.32
CA GLY A 65 -26.86 30.48 2.14
C GLY A 65 -28.06 30.18 3.04
N LYS A 66 -28.09 29.02 3.73
CA LYS A 66 -29.14 28.62 4.68
C LYS A 66 -28.59 28.48 6.10
N MET A 67 -27.39 27.96 6.23
CA MET A 67 -26.69 27.71 7.48
C MET A 67 -25.26 28.21 7.41
N LYS A 68 -24.80 28.79 8.51
CA LYS A 68 -23.38 29.03 8.76
C LYS A 68 -22.88 28.12 9.86
N ILE A 69 -21.70 27.54 9.65
CA ILE A 69 -20.98 26.78 10.67
C ILE A 69 -19.53 27.28 10.78
N ALA A 70 -18.93 27.13 11.94
CA ALA A 70 -17.55 27.54 12.20
C ALA A 70 -16.72 26.42 12.82
N PHE A 71 -15.46 26.33 12.41
CA PHE A 71 -14.44 25.47 12.99
C PHE A 71 -13.32 26.36 13.55
N ALA A 72 -12.74 26.00 14.69
CA ALA A 72 -11.54 26.64 15.23
C ALA A 72 -10.59 25.60 15.82
N ILE A 73 -9.40 25.48 15.24
CA ILE A 73 -8.36 24.54 15.66
C ILE A 73 -7.29 25.30 16.43
N VAL A 74 -7.05 24.91 17.68
CA VAL A 74 -6.24 25.66 18.65
C VAL A 74 -4.96 24.89 18.97
N ASP A 75 -3.80 25.54 18.80
CA ASP A 75 -2.49 24.99 19.18
C ASP A 75 -2.34 24.92 20.71
N THR A 76 -2.97 23.93 21.34
CA THR A 76 -2.89 23.62 22.77
C THR A 76 -3.06 22.12 23.02
N CYS A 77 -2.75 21.65 24.23
CA CYS A 77 -2.91 20.24 24.59
C CYS A 77 -4.40 19.87 24.70
N MET A 78 -5.14 20.57 25.56
CA MET A 78 -6.55 20.32 25.82
C MET A 78 -7.20 21.60 26.39
N MET A 79 -8.53 21.70 26.32
CA MET A 79 -9.28 22.86 26.80
C MET A 79 -10.52 22.45 27.59
N GLU A 80 -10.78 23.15 28.68
CA GLU A 80 -12.03 23.00 29.44
C GLU A 80 -13.24 23.46 28.61
N GLN A 81 -14.35 22.72 28.69
CA GLN A 81 -15.59 23.06 27.99
C GLN A 81 -16.09 24.48 28.33
N SER A 82 -15.95 24.92 29.59
CA SER A 82 -16.37 26.27 30.00
C SER A 82 -15.58 27.39 29.31
N LEU A 83 -14.28 27.20 29.08
CA LEU A 83 -13.44 28.13 28.33
C LEU A 83 -13.90 28.22 26.87
N ILE A 84 -14.20 27.08 26.26
CA ILE A 84 -14.69 27.02 24.88
C ILE A 84 -16.07 27.67 24.76
N ASP A 85 -16.98 27.36 25.69
CA ASP A 85 -18.34 27.89 25.69
C ASP A 85 -18.36 29.42 25.87
N GLU A 86 -17.46 29.97 26.70
CA GLU A 86 -17.26 31.40 26.81
C GLU A 86 -16.78 32.02 25.49
N ALA A 87 -15.77 31.42 24.84
CA ALA A 87 -15.25 31.88 23.55
C ALA A 87 -16.33 31.84 22.45
N LYS A 88 -17.09 30.75 22.35
CA LYS A 88 -18.24 30.62 21.43
C LYS A 88 -19.31 31.66 21.72
N GLY A 89 -19.61 31.92 23.00
CA GLY A 89 -20.58 32.94 23.41
C GLY A 89 -20.16 34.35 22.99
N ILE A 90 -18.87 34.69 23.10
CA ILE A 90 -18.31 35.96 22.62
C ILE A 90 -18.41 36.03 21.09
N ALA A 91 -17.97 34.99 20.38
CA ALA A 91 -18.03 34.94 18.92
C ALA A 91 -19.46 35.07 18.40
N SER A 92 -20.40 34.34 18.99
CA SER A 92 -21.82 34.31 18.60
C SER A 92 -22.46 35.70 18.69
N LYS A 93 -22.19 36.44 19.77
CA LYS A 93 -22.65 37.82 19.94
C LYS A 93 -22.09 38.78 18.88
N GLN A 94 -20.88 38.52 18.36
CA GLN A 94 -20.20 39.41 17.42
C GLN A 94 -20.49 39.07 15.95
N CYS A 95 -20.59 37.78 15.59
CA CYS A 95 -20.76 37.34 14.19
C CYS A 95 -22.15 36.76 13.87
N GLY A 96 -22.98 36.51 14.88
CA GLY A 96 -24.34 35.98 14.73
C GLY A 96 -24.43 34.48 14.42
N ILE A 97 -23.32 33.74 14.37
CA ILE A 97 -23.34 32.28 14.26
C ILE A 97 -23.80 31.70 15.61
N PRO A 98 -24.82 30.83 15.66
CA PRO A 98 -25.23 30.14 16.89
C PRO A 98 -24.11 29.29 17.51
N VAL A 99 -24.09 29.18 18.85
CA VAL A 99 -23.01 28.46 19.58
C VAL A 99 -22.96 26.95 19.30
N ASP A 100 -24.12 26.36 19.03
CA ASP A 100 -24.32 24.96 18.61
C ASP A 100 -23.91 24.71 17.15
N ARG A 101 -23.56 25.78 16.41
CA ARG A 101 -23.02 25.75 15.04
C ARG A 101 -21.53 26.06 14.97
N MET A 102 -20.84 26.02 16.11
CA MET A 102 -19.40 26.22 16.21
C MET A 102 -18.75 24.95 16.76
N MET A 103 -17.58 24.59 16.24
CA MET A 103 -16.73 23.52 16.73
C MET A 103 -15.36 24.12 17.07
N VAL A 104 -14.89 23.91 18.30
CA VAL A 104 -13.54 24.32 18.71
C VAL A 104 -12.79 23.09 19.20
N SER A 105 -11.63 22.78 18.63
CA SER A 105 -10.81 21.66 19.06
C SER A 105 -9.36 22.04 19.33
N ALA A 106 -8.69 21.23 20.14
CA ALA A 106 -7.24 21.32 20.35
C ALA A 106 -6.47 20.49 19.31
N THR A 107 -5.25 20.90 18.97
CA THR A 107 -4.32 20.06 18.19
C THR A 107 -3.72 18.93 19.02
N HIS A 108 -3.78 19.03 20.35
CA HIS A 108 -3.14 18.11 21.28
C HIS A 108 -1.62 18.21 21.32
N THR A 109 -1.05 19.40 21.12
CA THR A 109 0.38 19.63 21.42
C THR A 109 0.66 19.48 22.92
N HIS A 110 1.57 18.58 23.29
CA HIS A 110 2.08 18.42 24.67
C HIS A 110 3.15 19.47 25.03
N SER A 111 3.25 20.54 24.25
CA SER A 111 4.27 21.57 24.43
C SER A 111 3.70 22.97 24.62
N ALA A 112 2.40 23.18 24.46
CA ALA A 112 1.79 24.50 24.67
C ALA A 112 1.50 24.80 26.15
N PRO A 113 1.29 26.08 26.51
CA PRO A 113 0.84 26.44 27.85
C PRO A 113 -0.50 25.77 28.21
N ALA A 114 -0.64 25.38 29.47
CA ALA A 114 -1.75 24.56 29.95
C ALA A 114 -3.07 25.34 30.04
N ALA A 115 -3.90 25.27 29.00
CA ALA A 115 -5.24 25.86 28.99
C ALA A 115 -6.23 25.18 29.96
N MET A 116 -5.89 23.97 30.43
CA MET A 116 -6.59 23.26 31.49
C MET A 116 -5.63 22.46 32.37
N GLY A 117 -6.08 22.11 33.58
CA GLY A 117 -5.31 21.23 34.47
C GLY A 117 -5.55 19.76 34.16
N CYS A 118 -4.50 18.95 34.22
CA CYS A 118 -4.53 17.52 33.90
C CYS A 118 -3.42 16.79 34.67
N LEU A 119 -3.73 15.64 35.28
CA LEU A 119 -2.79 14.88 36.13
C LEU A 119 -2.10 15.80 37.15
N GLY A 120 -0.77 15.72 37.26
CA GLY A 120 0.04 16.57 38.13
C GLY A 120 0.19 18.02 37.67
N THR A 121 -0.30 18.37 36.48
CA THR A 121 -0.14 19.68 35.86
C THR A 121 -1.32 20.59 36.16
N ARG A 122 -1.03 21.80 36.65
CA ARG A 122 -2.07 22.83 36.89
C ARG A 122 -2.40 23.60 35.61
N LYS A 123 -3.58 24.21 35.61
CA LYS A 123 -3.98 25.18 34.59
C LYS A 123 -3.12 26.45 34.71
N ASP A 124 -2.59 26.92 33.58
CA ASP A 124 -2.03 28.27 33.47
C ASP A 124 -3.20 29.26 33.35
N THR A 125 -3.65 29.78 34.50
CA THR A 125 -4.85 30.62 34.56
C THR A 125 -4.69 31.96 33.83
N VAL A 126 -3.47 32.47 33.72
CA VAL A 126 -3.17 33.71 32.99
C VAL A 126 -3.28 33.44 31.49
N TYR A 127 -2.64 32.38 30.99
CA TYR A 127 -2.71 32.03 29.58
C TYR A 127 -4.12 31.62 29.15
N ALA A 128 -4.83 30.83 29.96
CA ALA A 128 -6.20 30.42 29.64
C ALA A 128 -7.16 31.63 29.48
N LYS A 129 -7.03 32.66 30.33
CA LYS A 129 -7.81 33.92 30.20
C LYS A 129 -7.45 34.71 28.94
N PHE A 130 -6.17 34.69 28.55
CA PHE A 130 -5.71 35.30 27.30
C PHE A 130 -6.24 34.56 26.07
N LEU A 131 -6.33 33.22 26.14
CA LEU A 131 -6.74 32.36 25.03
C LEU A 131 -8.22 32.50 24.67
N THR A 132 -9.13 32.62 25.65
CA THR A 132 -10.59 32.71 25.42
C THR A 132 -11.00 33.76 24.38
N PRO A 133 -10.65 35.06 24.53
CA PRO A 133 -11.03 36.07 23.55
C PRO A 133 -10.34 35.88 22.20
N LYS A 134 -9.15 35.25 22.16
CA LYS A 134 -8.41 34.98 20.92
C LYS A 134 -9.08 33.91 20.06
N ILE A 135 -9.68 32.89 20.68
CA ILE A 135 -10.50 31.90 19.97
C ILE A 135 -11.71 32.59 19.33
N ALA A 136 -12.38 33.47 20.07
CA ALA A 136 -13.52 34.22 19.55
C ALA A 136 -13.12 35.15 18.39
N GLU A 137 -11.99 35.87 18.54
CA GLU A 137 -11.40 36.72 17.52
C GLU A 137 -11.15 35.96 16.21
N ALA A 138 -10.64 34.73 16.28
CA ALA A 138 -10.38 33.91 15.09
C ALA A 138 -11.67 33.57 14.33
N ILE A 139 -12.72 33.16 15.03
CA ILE A 139 -14.04 32.84 14.44
C ILE A 139 -14.67 34.08 13.82
N VAL A 140 -14.64 35.21 14.53
CA VAL A 140 -15.23 36.47 14.07
C VAL A 140 -14.48 36.99 12.83
N THR A 141 -13.14 36.89 12.84
CA THR A 141 -12.30 37.29 11.71
C THR A 141 -12.55 36.41 10.49
N ALA A 142 -12.62 35.09 10.66
CA ALA A 142 -12.94 34.16 9.58
C ALA A 142 -14.34 34.42 9.01
N ASN A 143 -15.34 34.71 9.85
CA ASN A 143 -16.68 35.09 9.39
C ASN A 143 -16.68 36.43 8.63
N ALA A 144 -15.90 37.41 9.08
CA ALA A 144 -15.77 38.70 8.37
C ALA A 144 -15.07 38.54 7.01
N ALA A 145 -14.25 37.49 6.84
CA ALA A 145 -13.55 37.15 5.60
C ALA A 145 -14.37 36.26 4.63
N LEU A 146 -15.66 36.04 4.88
CA LEU A 146 -16.52 35.24 4.00
C LEU A 146 -16.57 35.81 2.58
N GLN A 147 -16.20 34.97 1.61
CA GLN A 147 -16.24 35.27 0.18
C GLN A 147 -16.78 34.08 -0.63
N PRO A 148 -17.32 34.29 -1.85
CA PRO A 148 -17.71 33.18 -2.72
C PRO A 148 -16.57 32.18 -2.91
N ALA A 149 -16.85 30.90 -2.71
CA ALA A 149 -15.82 29.85 -2.66
C ALA A 149 -16.35 28.52 -3.19
N ARG A 150 -15.42 27.66 -3.58
CA ARG A 150 -15.63 26.24 -3.84
C ARG A 150 -15.09 25.44 -2.67
N ILE A 151 -15.71 24.30 -2.40
CA ILE A 151 -15.31 23.37 -1.35
C ILE A 151 -15.16 21.97 -1.93
N GLY A 152 -14.25 21.18 -1.39
CA GLY A 152 -14.17 19.75 -1.65
C GLY A 152 -13.50 19.01 -0.51
N TRP A 153 -13.59 17.69 -0.51
CA TRP A 153 -12.97 16.83 0.48
C TRP A 153 -12.37 15.59 -0.18
N GLY A 154 -11.40 15.00 0.49
CA GLY A 154 -10.62 13.86 0.00
C GLY A 154 -9.83 13.21 1.12
N SER A 155 -9.27 12.03 0.87
CA SER A 155 -8.48 11.30 1.87
C SER A 155 -7.38 10.44 1.25
N PHE A 156 -6.40 10.09 2.08
CA PHE A 156 -5.32 9.17 1.76
C PHE A 156 -4.96 8.37 3.01
N ASP A 157 -4.76 7.06 2.87
CA ASP A 157 -4.37 6.20 4.01
C ASP A 157 -2.85 6.24 4.22
N ASP A 158 -2.43 6.94 5.27
CA ASP A 158 -1.04 7.10 5.67
C ASP A 158 -0.64 6.08 6.76
N TRP A 159 -0.38 4.85 6.32
CA TRP A 159 0.08 3.74 7.14
C TRP A 159 1.51 3.88 7.68
N GLU A 160 2.29 4.84 7.18
CA GLU A 160 3.70 4.97 7.55
C GLU A 160 3.86 5.80 8.83
N HIS A 161 2.99 6.80 9.02
CA HIS A 161 3.17 7.84 10.03
C HIS A 161 2.28 7.71 11.27
N THR A 162 1.39 6.71 11.35
CA THR A 162 0.56 6.45 12.53
C THR A 162 0.38 4.96 12.82
N HIS A 163 0.48 4.60 14.11
CA HIS A 163 0.54 3.23 14.60
C HIS A 163 -0.14 3.11 15.97
N ASN A 164 -0.68 1.93 16.29
CA ASN A 164 -1.26 1.69 17.60
C ASN A 164 -0.15 1.62 18.67
N ARG A 165 -0.23 2.49 19.69
CA ARG A 165 0.74 2.56 20.80
C ARG A 165 0.34 1.76 22.02
N ARG A 166 -0.85 1.15 22.06
CA ARG A 166 -1.35 0.36 23.19
C ARG A 166 -1.32 -1.12 22.88
N TRP A 167 -0.52 -1.88 23.62
CA TRP A 167 -0.28 -3.30 23.36
C TRP A 167 -0.74 -4.17 24.52
N ILE A 168 -1.20 -5.38 24.21
CA ILE A 168 -1.68 -6.36 25.19
C ILE A 168 -0.47 -7.09 25.78
N ARG A 169 -0.35 -7.08 27.11
CA ARG A 169 0.74 -7.69 27.87
C ARG A 169 0.46 -9.17 28.16
N ARG A 170 1.53 -9.95 28.22
CA ARG A 170 1.48 -11.37 28.60
C ARG A 170 1.07 -11.57 30.05
N ALA A 171 0.57 -12.76 30.35
CA ALA A 171 0.32 -13.21 31.71
C ALA A 171 1.63 -13.23 32.52
N GLY A 172 1.57 -12.74 33.75
CA GLY A 172 2.73 -12.55 34.62
C GLY A 172 3.60 -11.34 34.26
N LYS A 173 3.21 -10.57 33.24
CA LYS A 173 3.84 -9.31 32.83
C LYS A 173 2.88 -8.16 33.03
N GLU A 174 1.99 -8.17 34.00
CA GLU A 174 1.01 -7.10 34.19
C GLU A 174 1.70 -5.79 34.62
N VAL A 175 1.13 -4.64 34.23
CA VAL A 175 1.59 -3.33 34.75
C VAL A 175 1.01 -3.15 36.15
N VAL A 176 1.85 -2.77 37.10
CA VAL A 176 1.40 -2.32 38.42
C VAL A 176 0.68 -0.99 38.24
N ASP A 177 -0.60 -0.99 38.59
CA ASP A 177 -1.41 0.22 38.56
C ASP A 177 -0.93 1.23 39.63
N PRO A 178 -1.34 2.51 39.55
CA PRO A 178 -0.96 3.54 40.51
C PRO A 178 -1.44 3.28 41.94
N PHE A 179 -2.19 2.19 42.13
CA PHE A 179 -2.82 1.77 43.36
C PHE A 179 -2.13 0.56 44.00
N GLY A 180 -1.04 0.09 43.39
CA GLY A 180 -0.21 -1.01 43.88
C GLY A 180 -0.68 -2.41 43.46
N GLN A 181 -1.65 -2.53 42.55
CA GLN A 181 -2.15 -3.82 42.09
C GLN A 181 -1.61 -4.16 40.70
N SER A 182 -1.16 -5.40 40.51
CA SER A 182 -0.63 -5.89 39.23
C SER A 182 -1.78 -6.32 38.31
N THR A 183 -2.43 -5.35 37.66
CA THR A 183 -3.69 -5.57 36.91
C THR A 183 -3.64 -5.14 35.45
N GLY A 184 -2.64 -4.37 35.03
CA GLY A 184 -2.59 -3.83 33.66
C GLY A 184 -2.19 -4.88 32.62
N ARG A 185 -3.17 -5.48 31.94
CA ARG A 185 -3.02 -6.35 30.76
C ARG A 185 -2.82 -5.61 29.44
N ALA A 186 -2.81 -4.28 29.45
CA ALA A 186 -2.37 -3.49 28.31
C ALA A 186 -1.57 -2.27 28.75
N ASN A 187 -0.64 -1.83 27.90
CA ASN A 187 0.22 -0.70 28.20
C ASN A 187 0.49 0.17 26.97
N MET A 188 0.56 1.48 27.21
CA MET A 188 1.07 2.43 26.23
C MET A 188 2.58 2.30 26.11
N HIS A 189 3.10 2.40 24.90
CA HIS A 189 4.53 2.42 24.61
C HIS A 189 5.29 1.22 25.21
N PRO A 190 5.02 -0.01 24.74
CA PRO A 190 5.59 -1.24 25.31
C PRO A 190 7.10 -1.43 25.11
N GLY A 191 7.74 -0.52 24.37
CA GLY A 191 9.07 -0.73 23.81
C GLY A 191 8.97 -1.46 22.47
N TYR A 192 9.95 -1.21 21.62
CA TYR A 192 10.03 -1.80 20.28
C TYR A 192 10.29 -3.30 20.37
N LEU A 193 9.54 -4.12 19.61
CA LEU A 193 9.70 -5.58 19.53
C LEU A 193 9.71 -6.26 20.91
N SER A 194 8.81 -5.85 21.80
CA SER A 194 8.81 -6.31 23.19
C SER A 194 8.30 -7.76 23.31
N ASN A 195 9.09 -8.62 23.97
CA ASN A 195 8.72 -10.00 24.30
C ASN A 195 7.71 -10.12 25.46
N ASP A 196 7.27 -8.99 26.03
CA ASP A 196 6.30 -8.95 27.12
C ASP A 196 4.87 -8.70 26.61
N VAL A 197 4.66 -8.56 25.29
CA VAL A 197 3.35 -8.28 24.68
C VAL A 197 2.98 -9.29 23.60
N VAL A 198 1.69 -9.44 23.30
CA VAL A 198 1.18 -10.38 22.28
C VAL A 198 0.75 -9.71 20.98
N GLY A 199 0.47 -8.40 21.01
CA GLY A 199 0.04 -7.63 19.84
C GLY A 199 -0.62 -6.31 20.22
N PRO A 200 -0.95 -5.46 19.22
CA PRO A 200 -1.74 -4.26 19.42
C PRO A 200 -3.10 -4.57 20.04
N SER A 201 -3.58 -3.67 20.89
CA SER A 201 -4.89 -3.80 21.56
C SER A 201 -6.06 -3.33 20.69
N GLY A 202 -5.80 -2.79 19.51
CA GLY A 202 -6.78 -2.29 18.54
C GLY A 202 -6.15 -2.04 17.16
N PRO A 203 -6.97 -1.73 16.15
CA PRO A 203 -6.48 -1.37 14.81
C PRO A 203 -5.83 0.03 14.78
N VAL A 204 -5.28 0.36 13.61
CA VAL A 204 -4.81 1.70 13.24
C VAL A 204 -5.90 2.42 12.45
N ASP A 205 -6.03 3.73 12.64
CA ASP A 205 -6.78 4.62 11.73
C ASP A 205 -5.80 5.42 10.87
N PRO A 206 -5.43 4.93 9.67
CA PRO A 206 -4.40 5.54 8.84
C PRO A 206 -4.93 6.76 8.06
N GLN A 207 -6.23 7.00 8.06
CA GLN A 207 -6.84 7.92 7.11
C GLN A 207 -6.48 9.37 7.44
N LEU A 208 -5.72 10.01 6.55
CA LEU A 208 -5.53 11.45 6.53
C LEU A 208 -6.61 12.05 5.63
N SER A 209 -7.54 12.80 6.21
CA SER A 209 -8.62 13.48 5.49
C SER A 209 -8.35 14.97 5.34
N VAL A 210 -8.79 15.55 4.23
CA VAL A 210 -8.71 17.00 3.98
C VAL A 210 -10.06 17.55 3.56
N THR A 211 -10.41 18.73 4.08
CA THR A 211 -11.45 19.61 3.53
C THR A 211 -10.75 20.84 2.97
N ALA A 212 -10.89 21.08 1.67
CA ALA A 212 -10.17 22.13 0.95
C ALA A 212 -11.12 23.20 0.44
N LEU A 213 -10.69 24.45 0.57
CA LEU A 213 -11.41 25.65 0.16
C LEU A 213 -10.60 26.41 -0.86
N GLN A 214 -11.25 26.86 -1.92
CA GLN A 214 -10.63 27.74 -2.92
C GLN A 214 -11.61 28.81 -3.37
N THR A 215 -11.08 29.91 -3.88
CA THR A 215 -11.88 30.94 -4.57
C THR A 215 -12.51 30.37 -5.85
N LEU A 216 -13.45 31.10 -6.45
CA LEU A 216 -14.10 30.67 -7.70
C LEU A 216 -13.12 30.52 -8.88
N ASP A 217 -12.02 31.28 -8.89
CA ASP A 217 -10.93 31.19 -9.86
C ASP A 217 -9.87 30.12 -9.51
N GLY A 218 -10.08 29.34 -8.44
CA GLY A 218 -9.23 28.19 -8.11
C GLY A 218 -8.02 28.51 -7.23
N LYS A 219 -7.95 29.70 -6.63
CA LYS A 219 -6.88 30.05 -5.69
C LYS A 219 -7.15 29.42 -4.31
N PRO A 220 -6.19 28.70 -3.69
CA PRO A 220 -6.38 28.11 -2.37
C PRO A 220 -6.70 29.17 -1.30
N LEU A 221 -7.75 28.94 -0.53
CA LEU A 221 -8.14 29.75 0.64
C LEU A 221 -7.71 29.07 1.94
N GLY A 222 -7.99 27.78 2.08
CA GLY A 222 -7.58 27.05 3.27
C GLY A 222 -7.80 25.56 3.18
N VAL A 223 -7.10 24.83 4.03
CA VAL A 223 -7.20 23.38 4.16
C VAL A 223 -7.33 23.01 5.63
N LEU A 224 -8.41 22.31 5.97
CA LEU A 224 -8.55 21.62 7.25
C LEU A 224 -8.18 20.15 7.03
N ALA A 225 -7.01 19.75 7.54
CA ALA A 225 -6.61 18.36 7.62
C ALA A 225 -7.13 17.72 8.92
N ASN A 226 -7.33 16.41 8.88
CA ASN A 226 -7.65 15.58 10.02
C ASN A 226 -6.77 14.34 9.98
N TYR A 227 -6.07 14.06 11.08
CA TYR A 227 -5.15 12.93 11.15
C TYR A 227 -5.10 12.34 12.55
N SER A 228 -5.06 11.01 12.63
CA SER A 228 -5.09 10.25 13.88
C SER A 228 -3.68 10.04 14.42
N GLN A 229 -3.02 11.07 14.96
CA GLN A 229 -1.69 10.96 15.55
C GLN A 229 -1.44 11.94 16.71
N HIS A 230 -1.10 11.40 17.88
CA HIS A 230 -1.15 12.09 19.17
C HIS A 230 -0.32 13.37 19.30
N TYR A 231 1.01 13.27 19.28
CA TYR A 231 1.96 14.39 19.21
C TYR A 231 3.32 13.82 18.78
N PHE A 232 4.24 14.63 18.27
CA PHE A 232 5.58 14.14 17.96
C PHE A 232 6.49 14.27 19.18
N GLY A 233 6.49 15.47 19.77
CA GLY A 233 7.28 15.86 20.93
C GLY A 233 8.25 16.98 20.56
N SER A 234 8.00 18.16 21.13
CA SER A 234 8.82 19.35 20.95
C SER A 234 9.34 19.94 22.27
N GLY A 235 10.21 20.94 22.18
CA GLY A 235 10.57 21.77 23.33
C GLY A 235 9.36 22.57 23.84
N PRO A 236 9.41 23.08 25.08
CA PRO A 236 8.28 23.78 25.67
C PRO A 236 7.93 25.07 24.91
N VAL A 237 6.64 25.38 24.90
CA VAL A 237 5.96 26.46 24.17
C VAL A 237 6.13 26.34 22.65
N SER A 238 5.52 25.29 22.10
CA SER A 238 5.56 24.92 20.68
C SER A 238 4.21 24.36 20.22
N ALA A 239 3.87 24.60 18.94
CA ALA A 239 2.75 24.00 18.26
C ALA A 239 3.03 22.54 17.83
N ASP A 240 4.18 21.98 18.21
CA ASP A 240 4.62 20.62 17.87
C ASP A 240 4.60 20.42 16.33
N TYR A 241 4.43 19.18 15.87
CA TYR A 241 4.45 18.88 14.44
C TYR A 241 3.28 19.51 13.67
N PHE A 242 2.17 19.85 14.34
CA PHE A 242 0.98 20.47 13.72
C PHE A 242 1.30 21.85 13.11
N GLY A 243 2.10 22.64 13.83
CA GLY A 243 2.55 23.94 13.34
C GLY A 243 3.46 23.81 12.12
N LEU A 244 4.39 22.85 12.15
CA LEU A 244 5.28 22.54 11.04
C LEU A 244 4.52 21.96 9.84
N PHE A 245 3.56 21.07 10.06
CA PHE A 245 2.68 20.54 9.02
C PHE A 245 1.96 21.68 8.29
N SER A 246 1.37 22.61 9.04
CA SER A 246 0.64 23.75 8.46
C SER A 246 1.55 24.60 7.57
N LYS A 247 2.80 24.82 8.01
CA LYS A 247 3.82 25.55 7.25
C LYS A 247 4.26 24.79 5.99
N HIS A 248 4.54 23.49 6.13
CA HIS A 248 4.99 22.64 5.03
C HIS A 248 3.91 22.50 3.96
N LEU A 249 2.65 22.29 4.36
CA LEU A 249 1.52 22.21 3.44
C LEU A 249 1.33 23.51 2.65
N ALA A 250 1.32 24.66 3.33
CA ALA A 250 1.22 25.97 2.67
C ALA A 250 2.34 26.18 1.65
N THR A 251 3.57 25.80 2.01
CA THR A 251 4.75 25.89 1.13
C THR A 251 4.60 24.99 -0.10
N LYS A 252 4.23 23.71 0.10
CA LYS A 252 4.06 22.72 -0.98
C LYS A 252 2.92 23.09 -1.94
N MET A 253 1.89 23.78 -1.45
CA MET A 253 0.78 24.28 -2.28
C MET A 253 1.11 25.58 -3.02
N GLY A 254 2.26 26.22 -2.78
CA GLY A 254 2.58 27.54 -3.33
C GLY A 254 1.57 28.61 -2.90
N ALA A 255 1.00 28.48 -1.70
CA ALA A 255 -0.09 29.32 -1.26
C ALA A 255 0.37 30.76 -0.96
N SER A 256 -0.48 31.74 -1.24
CA SER A 256 -0.18 33.15 -0.99
C SER A 256 -0.48 33.58 0.45
N ASP A 257 -0.15 34.83 0.77
CA ASP A 257 -0.63 35.51 1.98
C ASP A 257 -2.16 35.38 2.11
N GLY A 258 -2.63 35.06 3.33
CA GLY A 258 -4.03 34.83 3.67
C GLY A 258 -4.50 33.37 3.64
N PHE A 259 -3.70 32.44 3.12
CA PHE A 259 -4.02 31.01 3.17
C PHE A 259 -3.92 30.44 4.60
N VAL A 260 -4.85 29.56 4.98
CA VAL A 260 -4.86 28.90 6.29
C VAL A 260 -4.87 27.38 6.14
N ALA A 261 -3.81 26.73 6.61
CA ALA A 261 -3.77 25.27 6.81
C ALA A 261 -3.85 24.94 8.30
N ALA A 262 -4.72 24.02 8.69
CA ALA A 262 -4.84 23.52 10.05
C ALA A 262 -4.88 21.99 10.06
N MET A 263 -4.44 21.37 11.16
CA MET A 263 -4.60 19.94 11.41
C MET A 263 -5.39 19.74 12.69
N SER A 264 -6.54 19.08 12.55
CA SER A 264 -7.34 18.58 13.67
C SER A 264 -6.93 17.15 14.02
N GLN A 265 -7.17 16.76 15.26
CA GLN A 265 -6.96 15.39 15.70
C GLN A 265 -8.11 14.48 15.30
N GLY A 266 -7.76 13.33 14.73
CA GLY A 266 -8.68 12.25 14.40
C GLY A 266 -9.07 11.43 15.63
N THR A 267 -8.54 10.22 15.71
CA THR A 267 -8.69 9.29 16.85
C THR A 267 -7.32 8.93 17.40
N SER A 268 -6.70 9.85 18.14
CA SER A 268 -5.29 9.73 18.52
C SER A 268 -5.06 9.05 19.87
N GLY A 269 -6.12 8.74 20.61
CA GLY A 269 -6.05 8.25 21.98
C GLY A 269 -5.17 7.00 22.14
N ASP A 270 -5.15 6.11 21.15
CA ASP A 270 -4.28 4.93 21.11
C ASP A 270 -3.33 4.89 19.91
N GLN A 271 -3.16 6.01 19.20
CA GLN A 271 -2.31 6.11 18.00
C GLN A 271 -1.08 6.98 18.24
N MET A 272 0.02 6.73 17.53
CA MET A 272 1.30 7.45 17.70
C MET A 272 2.20 7.23 16.48
N TRP A 273 3.18 8.10 16.27
CA TRP A 273 4.11 7.93 15.13
C TRP A 273 5.10 6.76 15.29
N MET A 274 5.23 6.20 16.50
CA MET A 274 6.14 5.09 16.80
C MET A 274 5.49 3.76 16.42
N ASP A 275 6.12 3.05 15.50
CA ASP A 275 5.81 1.64 15.24
C ASP A 275 6.54 0.73 16.24
N TYR A 276 5.83 0.29 17.29
CA TYR A 276 6.38 -0.66 18.27
C TYR A 276 6.44 -2.10 17.77
N GLY A 277 5.78 -2.40 16.64
CA GLY A 277 5.82 -3.69 15.98
C GLY A 277 7.06 -3.87 15.09
N ALA A 278 7.85 -2.82 14.90
CA ALA A 278 9.09 -2.83 14.14
C ALA A 278 10.29 -2.36 14.97
N GLU A 279 11.48 -2.41 14.37
CA GLU A 279 12.67 -1.78 14.96
C GLU A 279 12.49 -0.26 15.07
N LYS A 280 13.09 0.32 16.12
CA LYS A 280 13.06 1.77 16.35
C LYS A 280 13.64 2.54 15.17
N LYS A 281 12.82 3.38 14.54
CA LYS A 281 13.24 4.37 13.55
C LYS A 281 13.67 5.68 14.22
N THR A 282 14.65 6.35 13.62
CA THR A 282 15.05 7.71 14.01
C THR A 282 14.58 8.69 12.94
N ILE A 283 13.69 9.60 13.31
CA ILE A 283 13.13 10.65 12.46
C ILE A 283 13.08 11.95 13.27
N THR A 284 13.21 13.10 12.61
CA THR A 284 13.06 14.41 13.25
C THR A 284 11.62 14.92 13.12
N ILE A 285 11.21 15.82 14.01
CA ILE A 285 9.87 16.41 13.97
C ILE A 285 9.57 17.13 12.64
N ASP A 286 10.57 17.81 12.08
CA ASP A 286 10.44 18.54 10.82
C ASP A 286 10.31 17.59 9.62
N GLN A 287 11.13 16.53 9.60
CA GLN A 287 11.02 15.49 8.57
C GLN A 287 9.65 14.83 8.61
N TYR A 288 9.22 14.40 9.81
CA TYR A 288 7.90 13.79 10.02
C TYR A 288 6.77 14.71 9.58
N ALA A 289 6.79 15.98 10.00
CA ALA A 289 5.75 16.94 9.62
C ALA A 289 5.72 17.23 8.10
N SER A 290 6.87 17.22 7.43
CA SER A 290 6.97 17.39 5.98
C SER A 290 6.41 16.17 5.23
N GLU A 291 6.70 14.95 5.71
CA GLU A 291 6.20 13.70 5.13
C GLU A 291 4.69 13.54 5.31
N VAL A 292 4.15 13.88 6.50
CA VAL A 292 2.70 13.96 6.71
C VAL A 292 2.05 15.04 5.82
N ALA A 293 2.73 16.16 5.57
CA ALA A 293 2.26 17.15 4.61
C ALA A 293 2.26 16.61 3.17
N ASP A 294 3.18 15.72 2.79
CA ASP A 294 3.14 15.01 1.50
C ASP A 294 1.93 14.07 1.42
N SER A 295 1.58 13.38 2.51
CA SER A 295 0.33 12.59 2.59
C SER A 295 -0.92 13.48 2.43
N ALA A 296 -0.92 14.68 3.00
CA ALA A 296 -2.00 15.65 2.78
C ALA A 296 -2.08 16.14 1.32
N ILE A 297 -0.95 16.31 0.63
CA ILE A 297 -0.95 16.61 -0.82
C ILE A 297 -1.56 15.44 -1.62
N LYS A 298 -1.27 14.18 -1.27
CA LYS A 298 -1.91 13.01 -1.89
C LYS A 298 -3.42 13.01 -1.65
N ALA A 299 -3.87 13.31 -0.43
CA ALA A 299 -5.29 13.46 -0.13
C ALA A 299 -5.94 14.60 -0.95
N LEU A 300 -5.27 15.75 -1.07
CA LEU A 300 -5.72 16.89 -1.88
C LEU A 300 -5.88 16.55 -3.36
N GLN A 301 -5.07 15.64 -3.91
CA GLN A 301 -5.20 15.17 -5.30
C GLN A 301 -6.50 14.39 -5.55
N THR A 302 -7.13 13.86 -4.50
CA THR A 302 -8.43 13.16 -4.60
C THR A 302 -9.63 14.10 -4.52
N VAL A 303 -9.41 15.37 -4.14
CA VAL A 303 -10.48 16.34 -3.90
C VAL A 303 -11.19 16.70 -5.20
N LYS A 304 -12.52 16.58 -5.19
CA LYS A 304 -13.41 17.12 -6.22
C LYS A 304 -14.10 18.36 -5.67
N TYR A 305 -13.81 19.52 -6.27
CA TYR A 305 -14.40 20.79 -5.86
C TYR A 305 -15.81 20.96 -6.42
N VAL A 306 -16.73 21.41 -5.57
CA VAL A 306 -18.10 21.78 -5.92
C VAL A 306 -18.36 23.26 -5.63
N ASP A 307 -19.24 23.86 -6.43
CA ASP A 307 -19.66 25.26 -6.26
C ASP A 307 -20.64 25.46 -5.09
N HIS A 308 -21.25 24.36 -4.61
CA HIS A 308 -22.16 24.37 -3.47
C HIS A 308 -22.16 23.03 -2.75
N ALA A 309 -22.17 23.07 -1.41
CA ALA A 309 -22.36 21.90 -0.57
C ALA A 309 -23.36 22.24 0.56
N PRO A 310 -24.42 21.43 0.77
CA PRO A 310 -25.33 21.63 1.88
C PRO A 310 -24.62 21.43 3.22
N LEU A 311 -24.92 22.30 4.18
CA LEU A 311 -24.36 22.26 5.53
C LEU A 311 -25.40 21.75 6.54
N GLY A 312 -24.95 20.96 7.50
CA GLY A 312 -25.74 20.54 8.64
C GLY A 312 -24.86 20.37 9.87
N MET A 313 -25.37 20.72 11.05
CA MET A 313 -24.71 20.48 12.32
C MET A 313 -25.77 20.23 13.39
N LEU A 314 -25.63 19.12 14.12
CA LEU A 314 -26.49 18.76 15.25
C LEU A 314 -25.60 18.59 16.48
N GLU A 315 -25.93 19.33 17.55
CA GLU A 315 -25.30 19.17 18.86
C GLU A 315 -26.19 18.34 19.78
N LYS A 316 -25.56 17.45 20.55
CA LYS A 316 -26.19 16.67 21.62
C LYS A 316 -25.39 16.87 22.90
N THR A 317 -26.10 17.07 24.00
CA THR A 317 -25.51 17.09 25.34
C THR A 317 -25.78 15.76 26.03
N LEU A 318 -24.74 15.13 26.56
CA LEU A 318 -24.82 13.85 27.24
C LEU A 318 -24.28 13.97 28.66
N GLU A 319 -25.09 13.58 29.65
CA GLU A 319 -24.66 13.48 31.04
C GLU A 319 -23.96 12.14 31.27
N LEU A 320 -22.79 12.17 31.90
CA LEU A 320 -21.97 11.01 32.19
C LEU A 320 -21.48 11.04 33.63
N ASN A 321 -21.41 9.86 34.26
CA ASN A 321 -20.82 9.74 35.58
C ASN A 321 -19.30 9.59 35.50
N TYR A 322 -18.60 10.06 36.52
CA TYR A 322 -17.21 9.68 36.75
C TYR A 322 -17.14 8.37 37.56
N ARG A 323 -16.09 7.58 37.32
CA ARG A 323 -15.68 6.48 38.19
C ARG A 323 -15.06 7.04 39.46
N VAL A 324 -15.91 7.29 40.45
CA VAL A 324 -15.50 7.82 41.76
C VAL A 324 -14.81 6.75 42.61
N PRO A 325 -13.84 7.12 43.46
CA PRO A 325 -13.17 6.18 44.36
C PRO A 325 -14.13 5.59 45.39
N ASP A 326 -13.94 4.29 45.71
CA ASP A 326 -14.62 3.64 46.84
C ASP A 326 -14.05 4.12 48.19
N GLU A 327 -14.67 3.68 49.29
CA GLU A 327 -14.24 4.08 50.65
C GLU A 327 -12.77 3.74 50.93
N LYS A 328 -12.28 2.60 50.43
CA LYS A 328 -10.89 2.16 50.63
C LYS A 328 -9.93 3.06 49.86
N ARG A 329 -10.24 3.37 48.60
CA ARG A 329 -9.45 4.27 47.75
C ARG A 329 -9.45 5.69 48.30
N LEU A 330 -10.56 6.18 48.85
CA LEU A 330 -10.62 7.47 49.53
C LEU A 330 -9.76 7.50 50.80
N ALA A 331 -9.83 6.45 51.62
CA ALA A 331 -9.02 6.35 52.84
C ALA A 331 -7.51 6.33 52.53
N TRP A 332 -7.11 5.70 51.41
CA TRP A 332 -5.73 5.73 50.89
C TRP A 332 -5.35 7.13 50.36
N ALA A 333 -6.22 7.76 49.56
CA ALA A 333 -5.92 9.02 48.88
C ALA A 333 -5.79 10.21 49.83
N LYS A 334 -6.69 10.33 50.82
CA LYS A 334 -6.75 11.48 51.75
C LYS A 334 -5.42 11.84 52.43
N PRO A 335 -4.72 10.92 53.13
CA PRO A 335 -3.46 11.26 53.81
C PRO A 335 -2.31 11.58 52.85
N ILE A 336 -2.36 11.11 51.60
CA ILE A 336 -1.35 11.42 50.57
C ILE A 336 -1.63 12.79 49.97
N ALA A 337 -2.87 13.05 49.57
CA ALA A 337 -3.30 14.32 48.99
C ALA A 337 -3.15 15.50 49.97
N ALA A 338 -3.41 15.28 51.26
CA ALA A 338 -3.21 16.31 52.30
C ALA A 338 -1.75 16.79 52.40
N LYS A 339 -0.76 15.94 52.09
CA LYS A 339 0.66 16.30 52.12
C LYS A 339 1.07 17.21 50.96
N ILE A 340 0.25 17.29 49.91
CA ILE A 340 0.54 18.00 48.66
C ILE A 340 -0.54 19.04 48.30
N GLU A 341 -1.42 19.39 49.23
CA GLU A 341 -2.57 20.27 49.00
C GLU A 341 -2.17 21.61 48.37
N ASN A 342 -1.03 22.16 48.79
CA ASN A 342 -0.46 23.40 48.27
C ASN A 342 0.81 23.21 47.42
N ASP A 343 1.21 21.95 47.18
CA ASP A 343 2.45 21.59 46.51
C ASP A 343 2.21 20.82 45.19
N LEU A 344 3.25 20.80 44.35
CA LEU A 344 3.25 19.98 43.15
C LEU A 344 3.43 18.51 43.51
N PRO A 345 2.65 17.60 42.91
CA PRO A 345 2.89 16.18 43.09
C PRO A 345 4.24 15.83 42.44
N LYS A 346 4.96 14.90 43.07
CA LYS A 346 6.34 14.53 42.70
C LYS A 346 6.44 13.16 42.04
N ASN A 347 5.38 12.36 42.13
CA ASN A 347 5.34 10.98 41.64
C ASN A 347 3.91 10.58 41.25
N LYS A 348 3.76 9.37 40.69
CA LYS A 348 2.47 8.85 40.23
C LYS A 348 1.46 8.65 41.36
N GLU A 349 1.91 8.19 42.52
CA GLU A 349 1.05 7.93 43.68
C GLU A 349 0.35 9.22 44.13
N GLU A 350 1.12 10.31 44.30
CA GLU A 350 0.62 11.63 44.68
C GLU A 350 -0.36 12.22 43.66
N VAL A 351 -0.10 12.03 42.36
CA VAL A 351 -1.04 12.43 41.30
C VAL A 351 -2.36 11.68 41.45
N TYR A 352 -2.35 10.35 41.53
CA TYR A 352 -3.57 9.55 41.57
C TYR A 352 -4.35 9.70 42.89
N ALA A 353 -3.68 9.97 44.01
CA ALA A 353 -4.35 10.35 45.25
C ALA A 353 -5.15 11.67 45.10
N ARG A 354 -4.56 12.67 44.44
CA ARG A 354 -5.23 13.94 44.14
C ARG A 354 -6.38 13.75 43.16
N GLU A 355 -6.16 13.00 42.08
CA GLU A 355 -7.20 12.72 41.08
C GLU A 355 -8.40 11.98 41.69
N ALA A 356 -8.19 11.07 42.65
CA ALA A 356 -9.28 10.40 43.36
C ALA A 356 -10.18 11.40 44.11
N LEU A 357 -9.60 12.40 44.80
CA LEU A 357 -10.39 13.44 45.47
C LEU A 357 -11.14 14.32 44.46
N ILE A 358 -10.49 14.71 43.36
CA ILE A 358 -11.14 15.51 42.31
C ILE A 358 -12.35 14.77 41.71
N LEU A 359 -12.21 13.47 41.39
CA LEU A 359 -13.33 12.69 40.87
C LEU A 359 -14.44 12.53 41.91
N HIS A 360 -14.09 12.34 43.19
CA HIS A 360 -15.05 12.29 44.28
C HIS A 360 -15.80 13.62 44.47
N GLU A 361 -15.18 14.76 44.23
CA GLU A 361 -15.86 16.06 44.28
C GLU A 361 -16.75 16.30 43.04
N ARG A 362 -16.26 15.95 41.85
CA ARG A 362 -16.98 16.21 40.59
C ARG A 362 -18.20 15.32 40.39
N GLN A 363 -18.10 14.03 40.71
CA GLN A 363 -19.13 12.98 40.57
C GLN A 363 -19.64 12.69 39.14
N LYS A 364 -20.00 13.72 38.37
CA LYS A 364 -20.53 13.65 37.01
C LYS A 364 -20.05 14.82 36.15
N THR A 365 -20.21 14.71 34.85
CA THR A 365 -19.95 15.77 33.87
C THR A 365 -20.99 15.75 32.74
N SER A 366 -21.00 16.83 31.98
CA SER A 366 -21.84 17.02 30.80
C SER A 366 -20.94 17.23 29.60
N VAL A 367 -21.11 16.42 28.56
CA VAL A 367 -20.27 16.46 27.36
C VAL A 367 -21.07 16.91 26.14
N LYS A 368 -20.43 17.66 25.24
CA LYS A 368 -21.01 18.07 23.95
C LYS A 368 -20.50 17.21 22.82
N LEU A 369 -21.42 16.56 22.12
CA LEU A 369 -21.18 15.78 20.92
C LEU A 369 -21.76 16.53 19.73
N GLN A 370 -21.06 16.56 18.60
CA GLN A 370 -21.61 17.14 17.36
C GLN A 370 -21.48 16.18 16.19
N ALA A 371 -22.55 16.07 15.40
CA ALA A 371 -22.50 15.50 14.06
C ALA A 371 -22.56 16.67 13.06
N ILE A 372 -21.71 16.62 12.04
CA ILE A 372 -21.56 17.68 11.04
C ILE A 372 -21.68 17.06 9.66
N ARG A 373 -22.34 17.77 8.74
CA ARG A 373 -22.49 17.41 7.33
C ARG A 373 -21.97 18.55 6.45
N ILE A 374 -21.16 18.19 5.46
CA ILE A 374 -20.73 19.05 4.36
C ILE A 374 -20.93 18.25 3.07
N GLY A 375 -22.02 18.50 2.32
CA GLY A 375 -22.33 17.68 1.15
C GLY A 375 -22.59 16.22 1.52
N ASP A 376 -21.72 15.31 1.06
CA ASP A 376 -21.72 13.89 1.43
C ASP A 376 -20.61 13.50 2.43
N LEU A 377 -19.87 14.48 2.95
CA LEU A 377 -18.96 14.32 4.07
C LEU A 377 -19.72 14.40 5.40
N SER A 378 -19.42 13.46 6.28
CA SER A 378 -19.85 13.45 7.67
C SER A 378 -18.66 13.59 8.63
N ILE A 379 -18.83 14.35 9.71
CA ILE A 379 -17.82 14.51 10.76
C ILE A 379 -18.49 14.29 12.12
N ALA A 380 -17.91 13.42 12.95
CA ALA A 380 -18.31 13.26 14.35
C ALA A 380 -17.29 13.95 15.27
N THR A 381 -17.75 14.66 16.28
CA THR A 381 -16.86 15.37 17.22
C THR A 381 -17.03 14.88 18.65
N LEU A 382 -15.93 14.62 19.34
CA LEU A 382 -15.93 14.10 20.70
C LEU A 382 -15.01 14.95 21.61
N PRO A 383 -15.41 15.25 22.85
CA PRO A 383 -14.61 16.04 23.79
C PRO A 383 -13.62 15.16 24.56
N ASN A 384 -13.01 14.16 23.91
CA ASN A 384 -12.20 13.14 24.55
C ASN A 384 -10.97 12.81 23.72
N GLU A 385 -10.05 12.01 24.25
CA GLU A 385 -8.99 11.34 23.49
C GLU A 385 -9.54 9.98 23.04
N VAL A 386 -9.72 9.80 21.73
CA VAL A 386 -10.58 8.76 21.14
C VAL A 386 -9.73 7.63 20.56
N TYR A 387 -10.15 6.39 20.80
CA TYR A 387 -9.48 5.23 20.23
C TYR A 387 -9.83 5.07 18.75
N ALA A 388 -8.90 4.56 17.94
CA ALA A 388 -9.16 4.30 16.52
C ALA A 388 -10.40 3.43 16.31
N ILE A 389 -10.59 2.41 17.13
CA ILE A 389 -11.75 1.52 17.02
C ILE A 389 -13.09 2.25 17.21
N THR A 390 -13.14 3.28 18.05
CA THR A 390 -14.35 4.09 18.26
C THR A 390 -14.67 4.94 17.03
N GLY A 391 -13.66 5.57 16.42
CA GLY A 391 -13.88 6.32 15.17
C GLY A 391 -14.23 5.42 13.99
N LEU A 392 -13.70 4.20 13.95
CA LEU A 392 -14.09 3.21 12.95
C LEU A 392 -15.53 2.73 13.11
N LYS A 393 -16.04 2.58 14.35
CA LYS A 393 -17.48 2.31 14.60
C LYS A 393 -18.36 3.43 14.04
N LEU A 394 -17.96 4.69 14.24
CA LEU A 394 -18.69 5.86 13.72
C LEU A 394 -18.63 5.96 12.18
N ARG A 395 -17.48 5.61 11.59
CA ARG A 395 -17.32 5.50 10.13
C ARG A 395 -18.26 4.44 9.55
N GLU A 396 -18.30 3.26 10.15
CA GLU A 396 -19.19 2.15 9.74
C GLU A 396 -20.68 2.50 9.90
N ALA A 397 -21.02 3.29 10.92
CA ALA A 397 -22.38 3.76 11.16
C ALA A 397 -22.81 4.92 10.25
N SER A 398 -21.91 5.54 9.47
CA SER A 398 -22.29 6.70 8.65
C SER A 398 -23.01 6.27 7.37
N PRO A 399 -24.22 6.81 7.07
CA PRO A 399 -24.93 6.58 5.80
C PRO A 399 -24.42 7.48 4.66
N LEU A 400 -23.48 8.38 4.96
CA LEU A 400 -22.89 9.35 4.05
C LEU A 400 -21.55 8.82 3.49
N GLY A 401 -21.10 9.32 2.34
CA GLY A 401 -19.99 8.73 1.59
C GLY A 401 -18.64 8.78 2.31
N THR A 402 -18.20 9.98 2.71
CA THR A 402 -16.92 10.20 3.41
C THR A 402 -17.16 10.45 4.90
N HIS A 403 -16.27 9.95 5.76
CA HIS A 403 -16.37 10.15 7.21
C HIS A 403 -15.01 10.26 7.90
N PHE A 404 -14.85 11.25 8.77
CA PHE A 404 -13.76 11.30 9.75
C PHE A 404 -14.23 11.87 11.10
N ASN A 405 -13.39 11.76 12.12
CA ASN A 405 -13.70 12.17 13.49
C ASN A 405 -12.85 13.37 13.88
N ILE A 406 -13.34 14.26 14.74
CA ILE A 406 -12.53 15.29 15.40
C ILE A 406 -12.63 15.11 16.91
N GLU A 407 -11.54 14.69 17.53
CA GLU A 407 -11.44 14.55 18.97
C GLU A 407 -11.04 15.86 19.66
N LEU A 408 -11.07 15.87 21.00
CA LEU A 408 -10.82 17.05 21.84
C LEU A 408 -11.60 18.29 21.38
N ALA A 409 -12.81 18.06 20.87
CA ALA A 409 -13.70 19.05 20.33
C ALA A 409 -14.77 19.43 21.35
N ASN A 410 -14.91 20.75 21.58
CA ASN A 410 -15.85 21.35 22.53
C ASN A 410 -15.64 20.95 24.00
N GLY A 411 -14.54 20.29 24.32
CA GLY A 411 -14.16 19.92 25.67
C GLY A 411 -13.01 18.92 25.68
N ALA A 412 -12.64 18.49 26.89
CA ALA A 412 -11.60 17.50 27.12
C ALA A 412 -11.89 16.74 28.44
N GLU A 413 -12.52 15.58 28.33
CA GLU A 413 -12.90 14.67 29.42
C GLU A 413 -12.05 13.39 29.39
N GLY A 414 -10.79 13.53 28.96
CA GLY A 414 -9.79 12.46 28.92
C GLY A 414 -10.08 11.37 27.88
N TYR A 415 -9.36 10.25 28.00
CA TYR A 415 -9.54 9.04 27.21
C TYR A 415 -10.92 8.42 27.38
N ILE A 416 -11.47 7.96 26.26
CA ILE A 416 -12.67 7.10 26.21
C ILE A 416 -12.31 5.73 25.64
N PRO A 417 -11.63 4.87 26.40
CA PRO A 417 -11.46 3.49 25.96
C PRO A 417 -12.84 2.84 25.75
N PRO A 418 -13.01 2.03 24.70
CA PRO A 418 -14.22 1.25 24.51
C PRO A 418 -14.52 0.38 25.73
N MET A 419 -15.81 0.12 26.00
CA MET A 419 -16.25 -0.71 27.12
C MET A 419 -15.50 -2.04 27.16
N GLU A 420 -15.35 -2.66 26.00
CA GLU A 420 -14.69 -3.94 25.79
C GLU A 420 -13.18 -3.93 25.99
N GLN A 421 -12.55 -2.77 26.12
CA GLN A 421 -11.11 -2.61 26.35
C GLN A 421 -10.78 -2.35 27.83
N HIS A 422 -11.79 -2.08 28.67
CA HIS A 422 -11.61 -1.77 30.08
C HIS A 422 -11.03 -2.93 30.89
N GLY A 423 -11.42 -4.17 30.57
CA GLY A 423 -10.92 -5.37 31.25
C GLY A 423 -9.40 -5.50 31.17
N LEU A 424 -8.79 -5.00 30.09
CA LEU A 424 -7.33 -5.04 29.94
C LEU A 424 -6.58 -4.05 30.83
N GLY A 425 -7.26 -3.09 31.46
CA GLY A 425 -6.61 -2.08 32.28
C GLY A 425 -5.64 -1.16 31.50
N GLY A 426 -4.62 -0.66 32.21
CA GLY A 426 -3.61 0.27 31.67
C GLY A 426 -3.96 1.74 31.85
N TYR A 427 -2.99 2.62 31.55
CA TYR A 427 -3.04 4.07 31.82
C TYR A 427 -4.37 4.76 31.46
N THR A 428 -4.93 4.43 30.29
CA THR A 428 -6.17 4.99 29.75
C THR A 428 -7.44 4.49 30.42
N THR A 429 -7.34 3.62 31.41
CA THR A 429 -8.48 3.05 32.15
C THR A 429 -8.42 3.38 33.65
N TRP A 430 -7.27 3.84 34.14
CA TRP A 430 -7.08 4.17 35.55
C TRP A 430 -7.83 5.46 35.89
N PRO A 431 -8.78 5.43 36.84
CA PRO A 431 -9.61 6.60 37.14
C PRO A 431 -8.78 7.83 37.53
N ALA A 432 -8.82 8.83 36.67
CA ALA A 432 -8.30 10.19 36.84
C ALA A 432 -9.08 11.11 35.88
N ARG A 433 -8.92 12.44 35.94
CA ARG A 433 -9.51 13.34 34.92
C ARG A 433 -9.17 12.95 33.48
N THR A 434 -8.04 12.28 33.26
CA THR A 434 -7.62 11.76 31.95
C THR A 434 -8.31 10.47 31.53
N ALA A 435 -9.02 9.77 32.40
CA ALA A 435 -9.66 8.48 32.07
C ALA A 435 -10.80 8.20 33.07
N GLY A 436 -11.59 9.23 33.35
CA GLY A 436 -12.45 9.26 34.54
C GLY A 436 -13.87 8.80 34.27
N LEU A 437 -14.35 8.85 33.03
CA LEU A 437 -15.74 8.58 32.68
C LEU A 437 -16.14 7.12 32.96
N GLU A 438 -17.43 6.90 33.19
CA GLU A 438 -18.00 5.57 33.38
C GLU A 438 -17.68 4.61 32.23
N VAL A 439 -17.61 3.31 32.52
CA VAL A 439 -17.19 2.26 31.56
C VAL A 439 -18.04 2.25 30.28
N ALA A 440 -19.32 2.65 30.37
CA ALA A 440 -20.24 2.70 29.24
C ALA A 440 -20.21 4.03 28.45
N ALA A 441 -19.33 4.97 28.79
CA ALA A 441 -19.32 6.30 28.19
C ALA A 441 -19.14 6.26 26.66
N GLU A 442 -18.15 5.50 26.18
CA GLU A 442 -17.88 5.36 24.74
C GLU A 442 -19.12 4.88 23.97
N SER A 443 -19.77 3.81 24.44
CA SER A 443 -20.90 3.22 23.73
C SER A 443 -22.12 4.15 23.73
N LYS A 444 -22.33 4.92 24.81
CA LYS A 444 -23.36 5.97 24.85
C LYS A 444 -23.07 7.10 23.86
N MET A 445 -21.82 7.54 23.76
CA MET A 445 -21.41 8.58 22.80
C MET A 445 -21.56 8.11 21.36
N VAL A 446 -21.10 6.89 21.04
CA VAL A 446 -21.22 6.30 19.70
C VAL A 446 -22.69 6.18 19.29
N ALA A 447 -23.57 5.71 20.18
CA ALA A 447 -24.99 5.63 19.89
C ALA A 447 -25.61 7.00 19.58
N GLN A 448 -25.33 8.01 20.41
CA GLN A 448 -25.86 9.36 20.22
C GLN A 448 -25.33 10.04 18.94
N LEU A 449 -24.05 9.87 18.63
CA LEU A 449 -23.45 10.41 17.42
C LEU A 449 -23.96 9.69 16.17
N SER A 450 -24.10 8.37 16.21
CA SER A 450 -24.66 7.60 15.10
C SER A 450 -26.09 8.06 14.79
N GLU A 451 -26.94 8.22 15.81
CA GLU A 451 -28.29 8.76 15.66
C GLU A 451 -28.27 10.17 15.05
N ALA A 452 -27.38 11.05 15.54
CA ALA A 452 -27.25 12.42 15.03
C ALA A 452 -26.77 12.47 13.57
N ILE A 453 -25.82 11.61 13.18
CA ILE A 453 -25.34 11.52 11.79
C ILE A 453 -26.48 11.07 10.86
N HIS A 454 -27.26 10.06 11.25
CA HIS A 454 -28.43 9.64 10.46
C HIS A 454 -29.48 10.76 10.35
N GLY A 455 -29.69 11.51 11.43
CA GLY A 455 -30.57 12.69 11.44
C GLY A 455 -30.17 13.77 10.44
N LEU A 456 -28.90 13.84 10.03
CA LEU A 456 -28.42 14.77 9.00
C LEU A 456 -28.65 14.30 7.56
N ASP A 457 -28.85 13.00 7.33
CA ASP A 457 -29.01 12.39 6.00
C ASP A 457 -30.48 12.33 5.55
N GLY A 458 -31.42 12.16 6.49
CA GLY A 458 -32.86 12.19 6.24
C GLY A 458 -33.44 10.94 5.55
N ARG A 459 -32.63 9.90 5.30
CA ARG A 459 -33.07 8.58 4.84
C ARG A 459 -33.39 7.68 6.05
N GLU A 460 -34.43 6.85 5.95
CA GLU A 460 -34.75 5.85 6.98
C GLU A 460 -33.62 4.82 7.13
N GLN A 461 -33.39 4.39 8.37
CA GLN A 461 -32.29 3.51 8.76
C GLN A 461 -32.53 2.08 8.24
N ASP A 462 -31.66 1.55 7.38
CA ASP A 462 -31.65 0.13 7.02
C ASP A 462 -30.64 -0.62 7.92
N ILE A 463 -31.06 -0.95 9.14
CA ILE A 463 -30.20 -1.50 10.22
C ILE A 463 -29.79 -2.97 9.96
N LYS A 464 -30.29 -3.62 8.90
CA LYS A 464 -30.17 -5.09 8.74
C LYS A 464 -29.08 -5.56 7.77
N ALA A 465 -27.98 -4.83 7.65
CA ALA A 465 -26.81 -5.29 6.89
C ALA A 465 -25.91 -6.19 7.75
N GLY A 466 -26.27 -7.46 7.90
CA GLY A 466 -25.45 -8.46 8.60
C GLY A 466 -26.01 -9.89 8.62
N GLN A 467 -27.25 -10.08 8.16
CA GLN A 467 -27.94 -11.38 8.21
C GLN A 467 -27.75 -12.26 6.95
N ASN A 468 -27.02 -11.80 5.93
CA ASN A 468 -26.86 -12.50 4.65
C ASN A 468 -25.38 -12.75 4.27
N ALA A 469 -24.54 -13.08 5.25
CA ALA A 469 -23.14 -13.44 4.99
C ALA A 469 -23.02 -14.92 4.60
N GLU A 470 -22.13 -15.25 3.65
CA GLU A 470 -22.03 -16.59 3.06
C GLU A 470 -21.57 -17.65 4.07
N TYR A 471 -20.60 -17.33 4.93
CA TYR A 471 -20.05 -18.28 5.90
C TYR A 471 -21.07 -18.64 7.00
N PRO A 472 -21.70 -17.69 7.71
CA PRO A 472 -22.73 -18.01 8.71
C PRO A 472 -23.90 -18.79 8.12
N ASN A 473 -24.32 -18.48 6.89
CA ASN A 473 -25.37 -19.24 6.20
C ASN A 473 -24.98 -20.70 5.98
N LEU A 474 -23.72 -20.98 5.61
CA LEU A 474 -23.24 -22.36 5.48
C LEU A 474 -23.18 -23.07 6.83
N VAL A 475 -22.75 -22.38 7.89
CA VAL A 475 -22.74 -22.94 9.25
C VAL A 475 -24.16 -23.28 9.68
N ILE A 476 -25.12 -22.36 9.59
CA ILE A 476 -26.51 -22.56 9.98
C ILE A 476 -27.17 -23.70 9.18
N THR A 477 -26.97 -23.74 7.86
CA THR A 477 -27.52 -24.81 7.00
C THR A 477 -26.90 -26.18 7.26
N SER A 478 -25.72 -26.22 7.88
CA SER A 478 -25.13 -27.46 8.39
C SER A 478 -25.82 -27.99 9.65
N GLN A 479 -26.83 -27.31 10.20
CA GLN A 479 -27.58 -27.72 11.39
C GLN A 479 -26.66 -28.04 12.59
N PRO A 480 -25.92 -27.04 13.09
CA PRO A 480 -25.20 -27.16 14.34
C PRO A 480 -26.21 -27.18 15.50
N LEU A 481 -25.75 -27.70 16.63
CA LEU A 481 -26.50 -27.58 17.86
C LEU A 481 -26.41 -26.15 18.41
N VAL A 482 -25.22 -25.56 18.33
CA VAL A 482 -24.90 -24.24 18.89
C VAL A 482 -23.91 -23.53 17.97
N TYR A 483 -24.11 -22.22 17.77
CA TYR A 483 -23.25 -21.39 16.93
C TYR A 483 -23.05 -19.99 17.55
N TYR A 484 -21.80 -19.66 17.86
CA TYR A 484 -21.40 -18.36 18.43
C TYR A 484 -20.50 -17.62 17.45
N ARG A 485 -20.96 -16.45 17.00
CA ARG A 485 -20.24 -15.63 16.00
C ARG A 485 -19.17 -14.73 16.57
N CYS A 486 -19.02 -14.64 17.90
CA CYS A 486 -18.01 -13.85 18.63
C CYS A 486 -17.75 -12.40 18.16
N ASP A 487 -18.61 -11.87 17.28
CA ASP A 487 -18.59 -10.55 16.67
C ASP A 487 -19.51 -9.56 17.43
N ASP A 488 -20.40 -10.10 18.27
CA ASP A 488 -21.28 -9.35 19.14
C ASP A 488 -20.52 -8.67 20.31
N LEU A 489 -20.86 -7.40 20.56
CA LEU A 489 -20.38 -6.62 21.69
C LEU A 489 -21.04 -7.07 23.02
N GLU A 490 -22.19 -7.73 22.94
CA GLU A 490 -22.92 -8.15 24.13
C GLU A 490 -22.15 -9.21 24.96
N SER A 491 -22.31 -9.14 26.27
CA SER A 491 -21.82 -10.15 27.22
C SER A 491 -23.00 -10.59 28.09
N PRO A 492 -23.34 -11.88 28.15
CA PRO A 492 -22.67 -13.01 27.50
C PRO A 492 -22.94 -13.10 25.99
N LEU A 493 -22.07 -13.78 25.23
CA LEU A 493 -22.28 -14.03 23.80
C LEU A 493 -23.52 -14.91 23.59
N LYS A 494 -24.38 -14.52 22.64
CA LYS A 494 -25.63 -15.21 22.31
C LYS A 494 -25.42 -16.32 21.29
N ASP A 495 -26.17 -17.42 21.44
CA ASP A 495 -26.27 -18.48 20.44
C ASP A 495 -27.20 -18.06 19.30
N GLU A 496 -26.74 -18.15 18.05
CA GLU A 496 -27.55 -17.84 16.85
C GLU A 496 -28.65 -18.86 16.60
N MET A 497 -28.46 -20.12 17.01
CA MET A 497 -29.46 -21.18 16.78
C MET A 497 -30.63 -21.07 17.76
N THR A 498 -30.34 -20.76 19.03
CA THR A 498 -31.32 -20.58 20.10
C THR A 498 -30.95 -19.43 21.06
N PRO A 499 -31.14 -18.15 20.64
CA PRO A 499 -30.71 -16.96 21.41
C PRO A 499 -31.30 -16.84 22.82
N TRP A 500 -32.34 -17.62 23.12
CA TRP A 500 -33.10 -17.61 24.37
C TRP A 500 -32.72 -18.72 25.35
N ARG A 501 -31.86 -19.67 24.97
CA ARG A 501 -31.57 -20.90 25.76
C ARG A 501 -30.15 -20.99 26.30
N ASP A 502 -29.14 -20.64 25.52
CA ASP A 502 -27.73 -20.83 25.89
C ASP A 502 -26.86 -19.59 25.63
N VAL A 503 -25.88 -19.39 26.50
CA VAL A 503 -24.97 -18.24 26.48
C VAL A 503 -23.54 -18.67 26.82
N ILE A 504 -22.54 -18.16 26.08
CA ILE A 504 -21.13 -18.29 26.48
C ILE A 504 -20.79 -17.15 27.45
N ARG A 505 -20.33 -17.53 28.65
CA ARG A 505 -19.83 -16.59 29.66
C ARG A 505 -18.33 -16.43 29.51
N GLU A 506 -17.87 -15.19 29.62
CA GLU A 506 -16.46 -14.83 29.61
C GLU A 506 -15.91 -14.71 31.03
N ASP A 507 -14.64 -15.06 31.21
CA ASP A 507 -13.89 -14.59 32.37
C ASP A 507 -13.61 -13.08 32.22
N LYS A 508 -14.35 -12.27 33.00
CA LYS A 508 -14.48 -10.81 32.80
C LYS A 508 -13.18 -10.00 32.93
N LYS A 509 -12.07 -10.59 33.36
CA LYS A 509 -10.82 -9.85 33.65
C LYS A 509 -9.76 -9.92 32.56
N ASP A 510 -9.91 -10.80 31.57
CA ASP A 510 -8.81 -11.11 30.64
C ASP A 510 -9.30 -11.33 29.19
N CYS A 511 -10.35 -10.63 28.77
CA CYS A 511 -10.81 -10.63 27.39
C CYS A 511 -10.93 -9.20 26.83
N ALA A 512 -10.59 -9.01 25.55
CA ALA A 512 -10.90 -7.81 24.79
C ALA A 512 -11.77 -8.18 23.60
N LYS A 513 -12.80 -7.38 23.31
CA LYS A 513 -13.76 -7.71 22.24
C LYS A 513 -13.63 -6.76 21.06
N PHE A 514 -14.44 -7.04 20.04
CA PHE A 514 -14.60 -6.20 18.87
C PHE A 514 -13.31 -6.01 18.05
N LEU A 515 -12.34 -6.91 18.21
CA LEU A 515 -11.09 -6.86 17.47
C LEU A 515 -11.26 -7.49 16.10
N PRO A 516 -10.41 -7.17 15.12
CA PRO A 516 -10.54 -7.72 13.77
C PRO A 516 -10.52 -9.26 13.77
N GLY A 517 -11.57 -9.84 13.18
CA GLY A 517 -11.78 -11.27 13.03
C GLY A 517 -11.18 -11.88 11.75
N PRO A 518 -11.37 -13.18 11.50
CA PRO A 518 -10.97 -13.87 10.28
C PRO A 518 -11.56 -13.19 9.04
N GLY A 519 -10.75 -13.12 7.98
CA GLY A 519 -11.11 -12.55 6.68
C GLY A 519 -11.19 -11.02 6.62
N SER A 520 -11.08 -10.34 7.76
CA SER A 520 -11.20 -8.88 7.83
C SER A 520 -9.89 -8.12 7.64
N GLY A 521 -8.74 -8.81 7.59
CA GLY A 521 -7.45 -8.17 7.88
C GLY A 521 -7.26 -7.89 9.38
N LEU A 522 -6.03 -7.54 9.79
CA LEU A 522 -5.71 -7.23 11.19
C LEU A 522 -5.77 -5.72 11.51
N GLY A 523 -5.74 -4.87 10.48
CA GLY A 523 -5.81 -3.42 10.58
C GLY A 523 -4.54 -2.77 11.16
N TYR A 524 -3.37 -3.37 10.96
CA TYR A 524 -2.10 -2.85 11.49
C TYR A 524 -1.24 -2.16 10.43
N ASP A 525 -1.40 -2.55 9.18
CA ASP A 525 -0.63 -2.05 8.05
C ASP A 525 -1.45 -2.15 6.73
N VAL A 526 -0.86 -1.68 5.63
CA VAL A 526 -1.50 -1.70 4.30
C VAL A 526 -1.84 -3.12 3.81
N GLU A 527 -0.98 -4.11 4.12
CA GLU A 527 -1.16 -5.52 3.69
C GLU A 527 -2.29 -6.21 4.46
N SER A 528 -2.54 -5.76 5.68
CA SER A 528 -3.55 -6.29 6.60
C SER A 528 -4.72 -5.32 6.83
N SER A 529 -4.91 -4.33 5.95
CA SER A 529 -5.96 -3.31 6.05
C SER A 529 -7.35 -3.92 6.29
N LEU A 530 -8.17 -3.21 7.09
CA LEU A 530 -9.51 -3.68 7.44
C LEU A 530 -10.43 -3.67 6.23
N LYS A 531 -11.12 -4.80 6.01
CA LYS A 531 -12.06 -4.98 4.91
C LYS A 531 -13.26 -5.86 5.31
N PRO A 532 -14.41 -5.72 4.62
CA PRO A 532 -15.52 -6.65 4.81
C PRO A 532 -15.12 -8.10 4.47
N SER A 533 -15.73 -9.06 5.14
CA SER A 533 -15.40 -10.49 4.99
C SER A 533 -16.63 -11.36 4.77
N SER A 534 -16.42 -12.63 4.39
CA SER A 534 -17.53 -13.59 4.20
C SER A 534 -18.25 -13.98 5.50
N PHE A 535 -17.71 -13.59 6.65
CA PHE A 535 -18.28 -13.82 7.98
C PHE A 535 -19.33 -12.78 8.37
N SER A 536 -19.18 -11.53 7.92
CA SER A 536 -20.01 -10.38 8.31
C SER A 536 -20.75 -9.71 7.15
N GLY A 537 -20.39 -10.03 5.91
CA GLY A 537 -21.05 -9.56 4.69
C GLY A 537 -20.29 -8.43 3.97
N LEU A 538 -20.88 -7.89 2.89
CA LEU A 538 -20.18 -7.01 1.94
C LEU A 538 -19.82 -5.60 2.45
N LYS A 539 -20.32 -5.20 3.63
CA LYS A 539 -20.16 -3.83 4.16
C LYS A 539 -19.67 -3.77 5.61
N THR A 540 -19.52 -4.90 6.28
CA THR A 540 -19.30 -4.96 7.73
C THR A 540 -17.98 -5.67 8.00
N ILE A 541 -17.19 -5.16 8.93
CA ILE A 541 -15.93 -5.79 9.35
C ILE A 541 -16.26 -6.93 10.34
N ASN A 542 -15.82 -8.15 10.07
CA ASN A 542 -15.97 -9.24 11.04
C ASN A 542 -15.09 -9.00 12.28
N ARG A 543 -15.63 -9.33 13.45
CA ARG A 543 -15.03 -9.04 14.76
C ARG A 543 -14.87 -10.32 15.57
N ALA A 544 -13.89 -10.32 16.46
CA ALA A 544 -13.52 -11.47 17.26
C ALA A 544 -13.21 -11.08 18.71
N VAL A 545 -13.13 -12.10 19.57
CA VAL A 545 -12.75 -11.97 20.98
C VAL A 545 -11.28 -12.35 21.16
N GLN A 546 -10.51 -11.46 21.77
CA GLN A 546 -9.15 -11.72 22.23
C GLN A 546 -9.20 -12.24 23.67
N ILE A 547 -8.60 -13.39 23.88
CA ILE A 547 -8.24 -13.94 25.19
C ILE A 547 -6.83 -13.46 25.56
N ALA A 548 -6.70 -12.95 26.79
CA ALA A 548 -5.46 -12.48 27.40
C ALA A 548 -5.18 -13.28 28.69
N GLY A 549 -5.26 -14.61 28.62
CA GLY A 549 -5.09 -15.52 29.77
C GLY A 549 -6.39 -15.97 30.46
N GLY A 550 -7.54 -15.44 30.04
CA GLY A 550 -8.87 -15.85 30.50
C GLY A 550 -9.39 -17.11 29.79
N HIS A 551 -10.72 -17.22 29.66
CA HIS A 551 -11.39 -18.26 28.88
C HIS A 551 -12.85 -17.89 28.58
N LEU A 552 -13.43 -18.62 27.62
CA LEU A 552 -14.87 -18.67 27.36
C LEU A 552 -15.42 -19.99 27.91
N GLN A 553 -16.56 -19.95 28.60
CA GLN A 553 -17.21 -21.11 29.20
C GLN A 553 -18.70 -21.17 28.86
N THR A 554 -19.23 -22.37 28.63
CA THR A 554 -20.69 -22.61 28.54
C THR A 554 -21.14 -23.70 29.52
N ASP A 555 -22.37 -23.60 30.04
CA ASP A 555 -22.96 -24.60 30.95
C ASP A 555 -23.51 -25.78 30.14
N TRP A 556 -22.72 -26.85 30.14
CA TRP A 556 -23.03 -28.13 29.50
C TRP A 556 -24.39 -28.71 29.89
N ARG A 557 -24.95 -28.39 31.07
CA ARG A 557 -26.25 -28.95 31.51
C ARG A 557 -27.42 -28.55 30.63
N SER A 558 -27.36 -27.37 30.01
CA SER A 558 -28.38 -26.88 29.08
C SER A 558 -28.26 -27.55 27.70
N ILE A 559 -27.02 -27.71 27.22
CA ILE A 559 -26.66 -28.35 25.96
C ILE A 559 -26.96 -29.87 25.99
N VAL A 560 -26.66 -30.56 27.09
CA VAL A 560 -26.82 -32.03 27.25
C VAL A 560 -28.27 -32.49 27.29
N LYS A 561 -29.18 -31.68 27.83
CA LYS A 561 -30.58 -32.07 28.01
C LYS A 561 -31.35 -32.14 26.68
N ALA A 562 -30.89 -31.40 25.67
CA ALA A 562 -31.45 -31.42 24.32
C ALA A 562 -31.02 -32.63 23.48
N MET A 563 -29.91 -33.30 23.83
CA MET A 563 -29.21 -34.25 22.95
C MET A 563 -29.32 -35.74 23.32
N ASN A 564 -29.85 -36.14 24.48
CA ASN A 564 -29.80 -37.54 24.93
C ASN A 564 -28.36 -38.14 24.78
N TYR A 565 -27.36 -37.30 25.07
CA TYR A 565 -25.99 -37.40 24.57
C TYR A 565 -25.21 -38.56 25.20
N SER A 566 -24.85 -39.57 24.41
CA SER A 566 -23.67 -40.37 24.72
C SER A 566 -22.47 -39.49 24.46
N ALA A 567 -21.65 -39.20 25.47
CA ALA A 567 -20.45 -38.35 25.36
C ALA A 567 -19.35 -38.94 24.45
N THR A 568 -19.73 -39.85 23.56
CA THR A 568 -18.91 -40.62 22.65
C THR A 568 -19.03 -40.14 21.21
N LYS A 569 -19.88 -39.16 20.84
CA LYS A 569 -19.95 -38.67 19.44
C LYS A 569 -20.26 -37.18 19.34
N GLY A 570 -19.47 -36.40 18.60
CA GLY A 570 -19.70 -34.96 18.40
C GLY A 570 -18.54 -34.26 17.72
N SER A 571 -18.77 -33.02 17.25
CA SER A 571 -17.74 -32.18 16.63
C SER A 571 -17.78 -30.77 17.18
N ILE A 572 -16.61 -30.14 17.33
CA ILE A 572 -16.45 -28.75 17.75
C ILE A 572 -15.48 -28.08 16.78
N ALA A 573 -15.87 -26.94 16.23
CA ALA A 573 -15.00 -26.11 15.39
C ALA A 573 -14.85 -24.70 15.95
N LEU A 574 -13.69 -24.09 15.73
CA LEU A 574 -13.45 -22.68 16.01
C LEU A 574 -12.36 -22.12 15.10
N TRP A 575 -12.34 -20.79 14.97
CA TRP A 575 -11.24 -20.04 14.38
C TRP A 575 -10.35 -19.50 15.48
N PHE A 576 -9.03 -19.54 15.28
CA PHE A 576 -8.07 -19.01 16.25
C PHE A 576 -6.90 -18.26 15.60
N TRP A 577 -6.35 -17.30 16.34
CA TRP A 577 -5.16 -16.51 16.00
C TRP A 577 -4.33 -16.33 17.27
N LEU A 578 -3.01 -16.48 17.24
CA LEU A 578 -2.21 -16.60 18.48
C LEU A 578 -1.32 -15.41 18.79
N GLY A 579 -1.15 -14.43 17.90
CA GLY A 579 -0.40 -13.22 18.24
C GLY A 579 0.27 -12.56 17.05
N HIS A 580 0.65 -11.29 17.22
CA HIS A 580 1.39 -10.55 16.22
C HIS A 580 2.83 -11.08 16.09
N GLU A 581 3.43 -10.99 14.91
CA GLU A 581 4.81 -11.47 14.67
C GLU A 581 5.86 -10.74 15.51
N SER A 582 5.60 -9.50 15.92
CA SER A 582 6.49 -8.75 16.82
C SER A 582 6.22 -8.99 18.30
N GLY A 583 5.17 -9.75 18.61
CA GLY A 583 4.83 -10.13 19.97
C GLY A 583 5.70 -11.29 20.43
N ALA A 584 5.56 -11.65 21.69
CA ALA A 584 6.24 -12.81 22.23
C ALA A 584 5.93 -14.06 21.43
N SER A 585 6.87 -14.98 21.45
CA SER A 585 6.79 -16.30 20.89
C SER A 585 7.31 -17.28 21.95
N ASP A 586 6.90 -18.54 21.94
CA ASP A 586 6.95 -19.49 23.08
C ASP A 586 5.85 -19.28 24.15
N ARG A 587 4.67 -19.81 23.84
CA ARG A 587 3.53 -19.93 24.76
C ARG A 587 2.61 -21.07 24.38
N THR A 588 1.94 -21.65 25.38
CA THR A 588 0.92 -22.70 25.17
C THR A 588 -0.38 -22.26 25.80
N GLY A 589 -1.48 -22.42 25.08
CA GLY A 589 -2.83 -22.22 25.60
C GLY A 589 -3.76 -23.35 25.17
N GLU A 590 -4.81 -23.58 25.94
CA GLU A 590 -5.83 -24.56 25.59
C GLU A 590 -6.84 -23.92 24.62
N LEU A 591 -7.02 -24.50 23.43
CA LEU A 591 -8.03 -24.06 22.47
C LEU A 591 -9.41 -24.61 22.86
N ILE A 592 -9.50 -25.91 23.11
CA ILE A 592 -10.75 -26.63 23.39
C ILE A 592 -10.52 -27.62 24.54
N ASN A 593 -11.23 -27.46 25.64
CA ASN A 593 -11.39 -28.48 26.68
C ASN A 593 -12.81 -29.03 26.61
N ALA A 594 -13.00 -30.13 25.89
CA ALA A 594 -14.32 -30.70 25.63
C ALA A 594 -14.21 -32.16 25.19
N LEU A 595 -15.34 -32.87 25.17
CA LEU A 595 -15.41 -34.24 24.64
C LEU A 595 -14.40 -35.21 25.30
N GLY A 596 -13.98 -34.93 26.53
CA GLY A 596 -12.99 -35.72 27.28
C GLY A 596 -11.54 -35.52 26.83
N VAL A 597 -11.23 -34.47 26.06
CA VAL A 597 -9.87 -34.17 25.63
C VAL A 597 -9.56 -32.68 25.81
N SER A 598 -8.26 -32.41 25.95
CA SER A 598 -7.68 -31.08 26.01
C SER A 598 -6.89 -30.87 24.72
N LEU A 599 -7.36 -29.99 23.83
CA LEU A 599 -6.65 -29.59 22.62
C LEU A 599 -5.93 -28.28 22.90
N LYS A 600 -4.60 -28.30 22.84
CA LYS A 600 -3.74 -27.14 23.07
C LYS A 600 -3.11 -26.66 21.77
N ALA A 601 -2.80 -25.38 21.72
CA ALA A 601 -1.93 -24.79 20.72
C ALA A 601 -0.66 -24.27 21.39
N HIS A 602 0.48 -24.71 20.88
CA HIS A 602 1.79 -24.22 21.26
C HIS A 602 2.35 -23.35 20.13
N GLN A 603 2.63 -22.09 20.44
CA GLN A 603 3.37 -21.18 19.56
C GLN A 603 4.84 -21.22 19.95
N PHE A 604 5.72 -21.61 19.01
CA PHE A 604 7.16 -21.66 19.18
C PHE A 604 7.83 -20.28 19.03
N PRO A 605 9.11 -20.12 19.45
CA PRO A 605 9.89 -18.89 19.29
C PRO A 605 9.95 -18.32 17.86
N ASP A 606 9.83 -19.16 16.84
CA ASP A 606 9.85 -18.77 15.42
C ASP A 606 8.45 -18.43 14.86
N HIS A 607 7.48 -18.23 15.76
CA HIS A 607 6.06 -17.99 15.48
C HIS A 607 5.31 -19.14 14.81
N THR A 608 5.93 -20.31 14.63
CA THR A 608 5.21 -21.49 14.17
C THR A 608 4.26 -22.00 15.26
N VAL A 609 3.16 -22.62 14.83
CA VAL A 609 2.13 -23.14 15.74
C VAL A 609 1.96 -24.63 15.53
N ARG A 610 1.86 -25.39 16.63
CA ARG A 610 1.51 -26.81 16.62
C ARG A 610 0.38 -27.08 17.58
N LEU A 611 -0.54 -27.95 17.14
CA LEU A 611 -1.59 -28.48 18.00
C LEU A 611 -1.08 -29.72 18.74
N GLU A 612 -1.47 -29.89 20.00
CA GLU A 612 -1.11 -31.03 20.83
C GLU A 612 -2.21 -31.43 21.82
N TRP A 613 -2.18 -32.67 22.28
CA TRP A 613 -3.06 -33.12 23.36
C TRP A 613 -2.51 -32.68 24.72
N GLY A 614 -3.36 -32.13 25.59
CA GLY A 614 -3.01 -31.85 26.97
C GLY A 614 -2.69 -33.12 27.76
N THR A 615 -1.63 -33.08 28.56
CA THR A 615 -1.24 -34.17 29.46
C THR A 615 -2.24 -34.31 30.61
N ASN A 616 -3.10 -35.32 30.56
CA ASN A 616 -3.83 -35.78 31.73
C ASN A 616 -3.07 -36.98 32.31
N LYS A 617 -2.69 -36.92 33.60
CA LYS A 617 -1.88 -37.93 34.32
C LYS A 617 -2.45 -39.37 34.34
N GLU A 618 -3.59 -39.63 33.70
CA GLU A 618 -4.27 -40.92 33.70
C GLU A 618 -4.28 -41.66 32.35
N ARG A 619 -3.63 -41.20 31.27
CA ARG A 619 -3.76 -41.86 29.96
C ARG A 619 -2.49 -41.87 29.11
N ASP A 620 -2.21 -43.04 28.53
CA ASP A 620 -1.24 -43.26 27.44
C ASP A 620 -1.68 -42.49 26.19
N LEU A 621 -1.37 -41.20 26.15
CA LEU A 621 -1.34 -40.41 24.93
C LEU A 621 0.13 -40.23 24.56
N PRO A 622 0.56 -40.63 23.35
CA PRO A 622 1.96 -40.52 22.96
C PRO A 622 2.42 -39.06 23.05
N SER A 623 3.45 -38.81 23.85
CA SER A 623 4.22 -37.56 23.84
C SER A 623 4.84 -37.39 22.44
N PRO A 624 4.74 -36.22 21.77
CA PRO A 624 5.30 -36.01 20.44
C PRO A 624 6.84 -35.94 20.41
N SER A 625 7.54 -36.29 21.50
CA SER A 625 8.99 -36.20 21.59
C SER A 625 9.76 -37.37 20.94
N SER A 626 9.10 -38.32 20.26
CA SER A 626 9.77 -39.54 19.79
C SER A 626 9.47 -40.01 18.36
N ASN A 627 8.68 -39.29 17.54
CA ASN A 627 8.45 -39.70 16.16
C ASN A 627 8.50 -38.53 15.14
N PRO A 628 9.63 -38.33 14.44
CA PRO A 628 9.79 -37.31 13.40
C PRO A 628 9.06 -37.61 12.08
N ASP A 629 8.45 -38.80 11.90
CA ASP A 629 7.74 -39.18 10.66
C ASP A 629 6.24 -38.82 10.63
N LEU A 630 5.70 -38.19 11.68
CA LEU A 630 4.39 -37.53 11.64
C LEU A 630 4.55 -36.09 11.12
N ALA A 631 4.93 -35.97 9.85
CA ALA A 631 5.05 -34.69 9.15
C ALA A 631 3.67 -34.00 9.09
N SER A 632 3.52 -32.93 9.86
CA SER A 632 2.40 -32.00 9.79
C SER A 632 2.24 -31.48 8.35
N PRO A 633 1.01 -31.10 7.90
CA PRO A 633 0.86 -30.22 6.75
C PRO A 633 1.67 -28.91 6.94
N ALA A 634 1.75 -28.09 5.88
CA ALA A 634 2.50 -26.84 5.83
C ALA A 634 2.50 -26.05 7.17
N PRO A 635 3.63 -25.45 7.57
CA PRO A 635 3.76 -24.82 8.88
C PRO A 635 2.67 -23.76 9.11
N CYS A 636 1.95 -23.86 10.23
CA CYS A 636 0.99 -22.87 10.71
C CYS A 636 1.71 -21.78 11.48
N PHE A 637 1.17 -20.55 11.50
CA PHE A 637 1.85 -19.39 12.08
C PHE A 637 0.91 -18.59 12.99
N ALA A 638 1.45 -18.04 14.06
CA ALA A 638 0.66 -17.39 15.10
C ALA A 638 -0.05 -16.11 14.63
N ASP A 639 0.48 -15.44 13.61
CA ASP A 639 -0.04 -14.21 13.02
C ASP A 639 -1.08 -14.46 11.92
N ASP A 640 -1.39 -15.73 11.60
CA ASP A 640 -2.45 -16.16 10.69
C ASP A 640 -3.71 -16.60 11.46
N TRP A 641 -4.86 -16.51 10.80
CA TRP A 641 -6.10 -17.13 11.29
C TRP A 641 -6.15 -18.60 10.85
N HIS A 642 -6.45 -19.49 11.77
CA HIS A 642 -6.51 -20.94 11.55
C HIS A 642 -7.86 -21.52 11.96
N PHE A 643 -8.29 -22.58 11.28
CA PHE A 643 -9.58 -23.25 11.50
C PHE A 643 -9.37 -24.65 12.06
N ALA A 644 -9.66 -24.85 13.35
CA ALA A 644 -9.52 -26.13 14.03
C ALA A 644 -10.87 -26.83 14.19
N VAL A 645 -10.92 -28.13 13.87
CA VAL A 645 -12.11 -28.97 14.06
C VAL A 645 -11.75 -30.23 14.86
N LEU A 646 -12.24 -30.31 16.10
CA LEU A 646 -12.14 -31.49 16.97
C LEU A 646 -13.36 -32.40 16.76
N ILE A 647 -13.12 -33.67 16.40
CA ILE A 647 -14.16 -34.67 16.20
C ILE A 647 -13.94 -35.84 17.15
N ARG A 648 -15.01 -36.26 17.85
CA ARG A 648 -15.07 -37.51 18.60
C ARG A 648 -16.06 -38.48 17.96
N ASP A 649 -15.63 -39.72 17.74
CA ASP A 649 -16.48 -40.83 17.29
C ASP A 649 -16.12 -42.12 18.03
N GLY A 650 -16.98 -42.51 18.97
CA GLY A 650 -16.72 -43.50 19.99
C GLY A 650 -15.64 -43.06 20.99
N GLU A 651 -14.60 -43.89 21.09
CA GLU A 651 -13.38 -43.59 21.86
C GLU A 651 -12.34 -42.84 21.03
N ASN A 652 -12.52 -42.73 19.72
CA ASN A 652 -11.53 -42.11 18.85
C ASN A 652 -11.76 -40.61 18.79
N VAL A 653 -10.68 -39.85 18.89
CA VAL A 653 -10.68 -38.41 18.61
C VAL A 653 -9.74 -38.11 17.46
N ARG A 654 -10.10 -37.11 16.66
CA ARG A 654 -9.27 -36.59 15.59
C ARG A 654 -9.43 -35.08 15.48
N VAL A 655 -8.38 -34.41 15.01
CA VAL A 655 -8.38 -32.96 14.76
C VAL A 655 -8.05 -32.71 13.31
N HIS A 656 -8.87 -31.91 12.63
CA HIS A 656 -8.59 -31.38 11.30
C HIS A 656 -8.22 -29.90 11.43
N LEU A 657 -7.38 -29.42 10.53
CA LEU A 657 -6.86 -28.05 10.50
C LEU A 657 -6.96 -27.51 9.08
N ASP A 658 -7.41 -26.27 8.95
CA ASP A 658 -7.39 -25.46 7.71
C ASP A 658 -7.95 -26.16 6.48
N GLY A 659 -9.10 -26.83 6.64
CA GLY A 659 -9.79 -27.50 5.54
C GLY A 659 -9.22 -28.87 5.15
N SER A 660 -8.17 -29.35 5.83
CA SER A 660 -7.53 -30.64 5.52
C SER A 660 -8.48 -31.83 5.66
N ASP A 661 -8.51 -32.69 4.64
CA ASP A 661 -9.25 -33.95 4.64
C ASP A 661 -8.62 -35.00 5.56
N LYS A 662 -7.31 -34.90 5.80
CA LYS A 662 -6.55 -35.75 6.73
C LYS A 662 -6.45 -35.11 8.12
N PRO A 663 -6.64 -35.88 9.20
CA PRO A 663 -6.48 -35.36 10.55
C PRO A 663 -5.00 -35.09 10.85
N VAL A 664 -4.71 -33.95 11.48
CA VAL A 664 -3.38 -33.56 11.95
C VAL A 664 -3.04 -34.17 13.32
N LEU A 665 -4.06 -34.56 14.09
CA LEU A 665 -3.93 -35.30 15.34
C LEU A 665 -4.99 -36.38 15.42
N THR A 666 -4.62 -37.52 15.98
CA THR A 666 -5.54 -38.60 16.36
C THR A 666 -5.23 -39.07 17.77
N GLY A 667 -6.20 -39.61 18.49
CA GLY A 667 -6.02 -40.07 19.85
C GLY A 667 -7.23 -40.81 20.41
N LYS A 668 -7.19 -41.08 21.72
CA LYS A 668 -8.28 -41.71 22.47
C LYS A 668 -8.88 -40.76 23.48
N ALA A 669 -10.21 -40.71 23.52
CA ALA A 669 -10.98 -39.77 24.32
C ALA A 669 -11.04 -40.14 25.80
N GLY A 670 -11.04 -39.10 26.64
CA GLY A 670 -11.34 -39.11 28.07
C GLY A 670 -12.75 -39.58 28.45
N LYS A 671 -12.97 -39.76 29.76
CA LYS A 671 -14.29 -39.53 30.34
C LYS A 671 -14.62 -38.05 30.12
N ALA A 672 -15.75 -37.75 29.49
CA ALA A 672 -16.12 -36.37 29.20
C ALA A 672 -16.36 -35.58 30.50
N ALA A 673 -15.82 -34.38 30.56
CA ALA A 673 -16.11 -33.42 31.61
C ALA A 673 -17.53 -32.84 31.44
N ASN A 674 -18.08 -32.30 32.54
CA ASN A 674 -19.38 -31.63 32.54
C ASN A 674 -19.28 -30.14 32.17
N GLU A 675 -18.12 -29.64 31.80
CA GLU A 675 -17.91 -28.22 31.45
C GLU A 675 -17.09 -28.17 30.17
N VAL A 676 -17.42 -27.19 29.31
CA VAL A 676 -16.71 -26.93 28.05
C VAL A 676 -16.04 -25.58 28.15
N PHE A 677 -14.73 -25.58 27.94
CA PHE A 677 -13.90 -24.38 27.96
C PHE A 677 -13.28 -24.13 26.58
N PHE A 678 -13.25 -22.87 26.17
CA PHE A 678 -12.51 -22.41 25.01
C PHE A 678 -11.48 -21.37 25.41
N GLY A 679 -10.26 -21.50 24.89
CA GLY A 679 -9.20 -20.52 25.11
C GLY A 679 -8.59 -20.48 26.50
N GLN A 680 -8.70 -21.53 27.32
CA GLN A 680 -8.18 -21.49 28.70
C GLN A 680 -6.66 -21.29 28.75
N GLY A 681 -6.23 -20.18 29.36
CA GLY A 681 -4.82 -19.79 29.41
C GLY A 681 -4.26 -19.42 28.03
N LEU A 682 -5.11 -19.21 27.03
CA LEU A 682 -4.72 -18.77 25.69
C LEU A 682 -4.41 -17.28 25.71
N GLU A 683 -3.38 -16.88 24.97
CA GLU A 683 -3.12 -15.48 24.64
C GLU A 683 -3.25 -15.35 23.12
N GLY A 684 -4.45 -15.06 22.65
CA GLY A 684 -4.83 -15.14 21.23
C GLY A 684 -6.30 -14.77 21.02
N ARG A 685 -6.78 -14.76 19.78
CA ARG A 685 -8.19 -14.52 19.44
C ARG A 685 -8.90 -15.80 19.09
N LEU A 686 -10.20 -15.82 19.38
CA LEU A 686 -11.13 -16.86 19.00
C LEU A 686 -12.30 -16.24 18.25
N ASP A 687 -12.81 -16.96 17.26
CA ASP A 687 -14.01 -16.60 16.55
C ASP A 687 -14.83 -17.83 16.11
N GLU A 688 -16.10 -17.63 15.78
CA GLU A 688 -16.92 -18.58 15.00
C GLU A 688 -16.98 -19.99 15.63
N ILE A 689 -17.27 -20.06 16.93
CA ILE A 689 -17.32 -21.31 17.72
C ILE A 689 -18.60 -22.08 17.40
N THR A 690 -18.47 -23.31 16.91
CA THR A 690 -19.60 -24.13 16.48
C THR A 690 -19.55 -25.53 17.06
N ILE A 691 -20.69 -26.06 17.52
CA ILE A 691 -20.82 -27.40 18.12
C ILE A 691 -21.88 -28.21 17.36
N TRP A 692 -21.53 -29.43 16.95
CA TRP A 692 -22.45 -30.42 16.38
C TRP A 692 -22.57 -31.65 17.28
N ASP A 693 -23.77 -32.22 17.30
CA ASP A 693 -24.15 -33.45 18.02
C ASP A 693 -23.67 -34.74 17.32
N ARG A 694 -22.91 -34.61 16.24
CA ARG A 694 -22.44 -35.70 15.39
C ARG A 694 -21.01 -35.47 14.93
N ALA A 695 -20.36 -36.53 14.45
CA ALA A 695 -19.12 -36.43 13.70
C ALA A 695 -19.42 -35.83 12.32
N ILE A 696 -18.82 -34.69 11.99
CA ILE A 696 -18.98 -34.06 10.67
C ILE A 696 -17.99 -34.63 9.65
N GLU A 697 -18.39 -34.65 8.38
CA GLU A 697 -17.56 -35.18 7.29
C GLU A 697 -16.47 -34.18 6.86
N PRO A 698 -15.28 -34.65 6.43
CA PRO A 698 -14.20 -33.78 5.95
C PRO A 698 -14.62 -32.83 4.81
N SER A 699 -15.61 -33.22 4.00
CA SER A 699 -16.14 -32.37 2.92
C SER A 699 -16.83 -31.11 3.43
N LEU A 700 -17.45 -31.13 4.63
CA LEU A 700 -18.01 -29.92 5.24
C LEU A 700 -16.89 -29.01 5.77
N ILE A 701 -15.84 -29.60 6.35
CA ILE A 701 -14.65 -28.86 6.85
C ILE A 701 -13.98 -28.11 5.70
N ALA A 702 -13.77 -28.77 4.56
CA ALA A 702 -13.21 -28.15 3.36
C ALA A 702 -14.12 -27.02 2.80
N LYS A 703 -15.44 -27.19 2.82
CA LYS A 703 -16.38 -26.15 2.38
C LYS A 703 -16.34 -24.91 3.28
N LEU A 704 -16.33 -25.09 4.60
CA LEU A 704 -16.22 -24.00 5.58
C LEU A 704 -14.90 -23.24 5.43
N TRP A 705 -13.79 -23.95 5.21
CA TRP A 705 -12.50 -23.33 4.92
C TRP A 705 -12.49 -22.56 3.59
N ASN A 706 -13.05 -23.11 2.53
CA ASN A 706 -13.01 -22.48 1.21
C ASN A 706 -13.91 -21.24 1.10
N ILE A 707 -15.08 -21.26 1.77
CA ILE A 707 -16.01 -20.11 1.76
C ILE A 707 -15.52 -18.96 2.66
N SER A 708 -14.67 -19.23 3.64
CA SER A 708 -14.12 -18.21 4.53
C SER A 708 -13.12 -17.27 3.85
N LYS A 709 -12.50 -17.73 2.74
CA LYS A 709 -11.44 -17.02 2.00
C LYS A 709 -10.16 -16.74 2.79
N VAL A 710 -10.05 -17.23 4.03
CA VAL A 710 -8.87 -16.99 4.90
C VAL A 710 -7.61 -17.66 4.36
N GLY A 711 -7.73 -18.83 3.71
CA GLY A 711 -6.58 -19.50 3.09
C GLY A 711 -5.87 -18.66 2.02
N GLU A 712 -6.62 -17.83 1.29
CA GLU A 712 -6.06 -16.89 0.31
C GLU A 712 -5.28 -15.76 1.00
N GLU A 713 -5.68 -15.36 2.22
CA GLU A 713 -4.98 -14.35 3.03
C GLU A 713 -3.70 -14.90 3.66
N ASN A 714 -3.77 -16.11 4.24
CA ASN A 714 -2.62 -16.78 4.81
C ASN A 714 -1.53 -17.02 3.74
N ALA A 715 -1.94 -17.37 2.51
CA ALA A 715 -1.02 -17.50 1.38
C ALA A 715 -0.29 -16.19 1.05
N LYS A 716 -0.99 -15.04 1.09
CA LYS A 716 -0.37 -13.73 0.89
C LYS A 716 0.62 -13.38 2.00
N ARG A 717 0.24 -13.59 3.27
CA ARG A 717 1.13 -13.33 4.43
C ARG A 717 2.36 -14.23 4.44
N ALA A 718 2.24 -15.48 4.01
CA ALA A 718 3.38 -16.38 3.89
C ALA A 718 4.46 -15.84 2.93
N VAL A 719 4.05 -15.20 1.83
CA VAL A 719 4.97 -14.51 0.91
C VAL A 719 5.65 -13.34 1.62
N SER A 720 4.89 -12.47 2.30
CA SER A 720 5.44 -11.33 3.05
C SER A 720 6.43 -11.76 4.14
N ARG A 721 6.12 -12.83 4.91
CA ARG A 721 7.01 -13.39 5.94
C ARG A 721 8.30 -13.94 5.34
N ALA A 722 8.22 -14.64 4.20
CA ALA A 722 9.40 -15.13 3.50
C ALA A 722 10.32 -13.99 3.05
N GLU A 723 9.74 -12.87 2.58
CA GLU A 723 10.51 -11.66 2.25
C GLU A 723 11.13 -10.99 3.48
N ARG A 724 10.37 -10.81 4.58
CA ARG A 724 10.88 -10.20 5.83
C ARG A 724 12.03 -10.99 6.44
N LYS A 725 11.92 -12.32 6.51
CA LYS A 725 12.98 -13.19 7.01
C LYS A 725 14.27 -13.08 6.18
N LYS A 726 14.13 -13.00 4.85
CA LYS A 726 15.24 -12.78 3.92
C LYS A 726 15.89 -11.41 4.10
N ARG A 727 15.17 -10.41 4.60
CA ARG A 727 15.68 -9.06 4.92
C ARG A 727 16.38 -9.00 6.29
N ALA A 728 15.85 -9.68 7.31
CA ALA A 728 16.44 -9.71 8.66
C ALA A 728 17.72 -10.54 8.75
N GLN A 729 17.80 -11.68 8.04
CA GLN A 729 18.99 -12.55 7.98
C GLN A 729 20.23 -11.86 7.38
N VAL A 730 19.98 -10.73 6.75
CA VAL A 730 20.92 -9.91 5.99
C VAL A 730 21.39 -8.71 6.84
N GLN A 731 20.66 -8.39 7.92
CA GLN A 731 20.91 -7.27 8.84
C GLN A 731 21.79 -7.64 10.05
N SER A 732 21.85 -8.92 10.48
CA SER A 732 22.68 -9.36 11.61
C SER A 732 24.13 -9.69 11.18
N SER A 733 25.01 -8.69 11.27
CA SER A 733 26.48 -8.68 11.14
C SER A 733 27.21 -9.97 10.68
N ALA A 734 27.77 -9.93 9.47
CA ALA A 734 28.87 -10.83 9.11
C ALA A 734 30.20 -10.29 9.65
N LEU A 735 30.84 -11.01 10.58
CA LEU A 735 32.20 -10.72 11.06
C LEU A 735 33.22 -11.08 9.97
N LEU A 736 33.96 -10.09 9.45
CA LEU A 736 35.15 -10.37 8.64
C LEU A 736 36.29 -10.82 9.56
N LYS A 737 36.91 -11.97 9.24
CA LYS A 737 38.28 -12.25 9.69
C LYS A 737 39.17 -11.10 9.18
N ALA A 738 40.25 -10.75 9.88
CA ALA A 738 41.06 -9.56 9.65
C ALA A 738 41.77 -9.57 8.27
N HIS A 739 41.00 -9.36 7.20
CA HIS A 739 41.48 -9.26 5.84
C HIS A 739 41.68 -7.77 5.49
N GLU A 740 42.84 -7.44 4.94
CA GLU A 740 43.13 -6.08 4.43
C GLU A 740 42.28 -5.75 3.20
N ASN A 741 41.91 -6.77 2.43
CA ASN A 741 41.07 -6.71 1.23
C ASN A 741 39.75 -7.44 1.48
N TRP A 742 38.62 -6.84 1.11
CA TRP A 742 37.31 -7.37 1.48
C TRP A 742 36.22 -6.95 0.49
N SER A 743 35.11 -7.67 0.50
CA SER A 743 33.89 -7.25 -0.18
C SER A 743 32.67 -7.51 0.69
N ALA A 744 31.65 -6.69 0.47
CA ALA A 744 30.32 -6.88 1.00
C ALA A 744 29.29 -6.52 -0.08
N SER A 745 28.22 -7.29 -0.18
CA SER A 745 27.08 -6.97 -1.05
C SER A 745 25.77 -7.05 -0.30
N MET A 746 24.75 -6.38 -0.84
CA MET A 746 23.34 -6.54 -0.48
C MET A 746 22.46 -6.15 -1.66
N ARG A 747 21.24 -6.65 -1.71
CA ARG A 747 20.16 -6.06 -2.50
C ARG A 747 19.35 -5.14 -1.62
N PHE A 748 19.13 -3.89 -1.99
CA PHE A 748 18.43 -2.90 -1.18
C PHE A 748 17.35 -2.17 -1.99
N LYS A 749 16.34 -1.65 -1.30
CA LYS A 749 15.30 -0.76 -1.84
C LYS A 749 15.17 0.40 -0.86
N ASN A 750 15.70 1.56 -1.24
CA ASN A 750 15.58 2.80 -0.47
C ASN A 750 14.29 3.51 -0.87
N THR A 751 13.32 3.65 0.03
CA THR A 751 12.04 4.34 -0.24
C THR A 751 12.14 5.85 -0.02
N LYS A 752 13.22 6.32 0.63
CA LYS A 752 13.44 7.74 0.89
C LYS A 752 13.71 8.53 -0.38
N ALA A 753 12.93 9.59 -0.61
CA ALA A 753 13.09 10.46 -1.77
C ALA A 753 14.51 11.06 -1.88
N ASN A 754 15.01 11.24 -3.10
CA ASN A 754 16.43 11.54 -3.33
C ASN A 754 16.89 12.91 -2.79
N ASN A 755 15.98 13.82 -2.49
CA ASN A 755 16.28 15.22 -2.15
C ASN A 755 15.82 15.65 -0.74
N VAL A 756 15.40 14.72 0.13
CA VAL A 756 14.78 15.09 1.43
C VAL A 756 15.77 15.21 2.58
N SER A 757 16.98 14.64 2.47
CA SER A 757 18.03 14.71 3.49
C SER A 757 19.41 14.81 2.88
N ALA A 758 20.41 15.28 3.62
CA ALA A 758 21.78 15.47 3.11
C ALA A 758 22.39 14.19 2.49
N VAL A 759 22.12 13.05 3.15
CA VAL A 759 22.38 11.68 2.69
C VAL A 759 21.08 10.92 2.90
N THR A 760 20.61 10.18 1.90
CA THR A 760 19.31 9.49 1.97
C THR A 760 19.41 8.11 2.62
N ALA A 761 20.54 7.41 2.45
CA ALA A 761 20.86 6.18 3.17
C ALA A 761 22.36 5.88 3.15
N TYR A 762 22.88 5.19 4.17
CA TYR A 762 24.12 4.44 4.10
C TYR A 762 23.77 2.96 3.91
N LEU A 763 24.36 2.36 2.89
CA LEU A 763 24.12 0.99 2.50
C LEU A 763 25.13 0.08 3.20
N ILE A 764 26.42 0.22 2.90
CA ILE A 764 27.48 -0.62 3.49
C ILE A 764 28.48 0.27 4.21
N SER A 765 28.80 -0.06 5.45
CA SER A 765 29.76 0.71 6.24
C SER A 765 30.71 -0.21 6.99
N ARG A 766 32.03 0.02 6.87
CA ARG A 766 33.08 -0.64 7.65
C ARG A 766 33.83 0.40 8.46
N GLY A 767 33.83 0.29 9.78
CA GLY A 767 34.50 1.24 10.69
C GLY A 767 34.24 0.87 12.16
N PRO A 768 34.93 1.48 13.13
CA PRO A 768 34.68 1.22 14.55
C PRO A 768 33.25 1.63 14.94
N LYS A 769 32.52 0.74 15.63
CA LYS A 769 31.16 1.02 16.10
C LYS A 769 31.09 2.28 16.97
N GLY A 770 30.21 3.22 16.61
CA GLY A 770 29.91 4.41 17.40
C GLY A 770 30.91 5.56 17.28
N ASP A 771 31.94 5.47 16.44
CA ASP A 771 32.91 6.54 16.26
C ASP A 771 32.37 7.64 15.32
N HIS A 772 32.13 8.83 15.87
CA HIS A 772 31.58 10.00 15.16
C HIS A 772 32.54 10.64 14.14
N GLN A 773 33.84 10.31 14.17
CA GLN A 773 34.76 10.67 13.09
C GLN A 773 34.55 9.80 11.84
N ALA A 774 33.80 8.70 11.99
CA ALA A 774 33.51 7.70 10.96
C ALA A 774 34.75 7.32 10.15
N PRO A 775 35.87 6.88 10.77
CA PRO A 775 37.00 6.37 10.01
C PRO A 775 36.62 5.01 9.40
N GLY A 776 36.98 4.77 8.13
CA GLY A 776 36.68 3.54 7.41
C GLY A 776 36.10 3.77 6.03
N ASP A 777 35.31 2.82 5.50
CA ASP A 777 34.67 2.93 4.18
C ASP A 777 33.15 2.95 4.35
N HIS A 778 32.50 3.99 3.81
CA HIS A 778 31.06 4.20 3.97
C HIS A 778 30.40 4.46 2.61
N LEU A 779 29.75 3.43 2.07
CA LEU A 779 28.94 3.51 0.87
C LEU A 779 27.52 3.98 1.21
N GLY A 780 27.10 5.12 0.66
CA GLY A 780 25.76 5.68 0.84
C GLY A 780 25.17 6.26 -0.44
N ILE A 781 23.95 6.77 -0.34
CA ILE A 781 23.20 7.44 -1.41
C ILE A 781 23.12 8.93 -1.07
N GLY A 782 23.63 9.79 -1.96
CA GLY A 782 23.66 11.23 -1.77
C GLY A 782 22.26 11.83 -1.80
N GLY A 783 22.06 12.94 -1.08
CA GLY A 783 20.79 13.66 -1.09
C GLY A 783 20.94 15.16 -1.30
N SER A 784 20.35 15.99 -0.45
CA SER A 784 20.23 17.45 -0.62
C SER A 784 21.43 18.28 -0.17
N TYR A 785 22.53 17.66 0.27
CA TYR A 785 23.73 18.39 0.66
C TYR A 785 24.36 19.13 -0.54
N LYS A 786 24.97 20.29 -0.31
CA LYS A 786 25.55 21.13 -1.37
C LYS A 786 26.56 20.32 -2.20
N ASP A 787 26.42 20.33 -3.53
CA ASP A 787 27.19 19.52 -4.48
C ASP A 787 27.07 17.98 -4.32
N ALA A 788 26.09 17.50 -3.55
CA ALA A 788 25.68 16.10 -3.56
C ALA A 788 24.76 15.88 -4.76
N SER A 789 25.09 14.86 -5.57
CA SER A 789 24.22 14.40 -6.65
C SER A 789 23.08 13.57 -6.04
N PRO A 790 21.85 14.11 -5.95
CA PRO A 790 20.77 13.45 -5.23
C PRO A 790 20.46 12.09 -5.86
N GLY A 791 20.30 11.07 -5.02
CA GLY A 791 20.02 9.70 -5.43
C GLY A 791 21.21 8.90 -5.94
N ARG A 792 22.42 9.46 -5.99
CA ARG A 792 23.59 8.73 -6.51
C ARG A 792 24.40 8.07 -5.41
N LEU A 793 24.98 6.91 -5.70
CA LEU A 793 25.91 6.28 -4.76
C LEU A 793 27.15 7.14 -4.54
N PHE A 794 27.71 7.06 -3.34
CA PHE A 794 29.03 7.58 -3.03
C PHE A 794 29.74 6.69 -2.01
N VAL A 795 31.06 6.67 -2.04
CA VAL A 795 31.88 6.10 -0.96
C VAL A 795 32.62 7.24 -0.28
N PHE A 796 32.45 7.33 1.03
CA PHE A 796 33.10 8.30 1.91
C PHE A 796 34.07 7.58 2.85
N ASN A 797 35.27 8.11 3.05
CA ASN A 797 36.29 7.48 3.90
C ASN A 797 36.55 8.19 5.25
N GLY A 798 35.57 8.93 5.77
CA GLY A 798 35.64 9.52 7.11
C GLY A 798 36.09 10.96 7.16
N ASN A 799 35.79 11.62 8.27
CA ASN A 799 35.89 13.09 8.38
C ASN A 799 37.34 13.60 8.34
N ALA A 800 38.29 12.78 8.80
CA ALA A 800 39.71 13.14 8.82
C ALA A 800 40.33 13.21 7.41
N ALA A 801 39.99 12.28 6.53
CA ALA A 801 40.44 12.30 5.13
C ALA A 801 39.53 13.16 4.24
N SER A 802 38.23 13.23 4.57
CA SER A 802 37.22 14.05 3.91
C SER A 802 37.14 13.84 2.38
N GLN A 803 37.33 12.59 1.93
CA GLN A 803 37.27 12.25 0.50
C GLN A 803 36.00 11.47 0.18
N ILE A 804 35.40 11.82 -0.96
CA ILE A 804 34.17 11.22 -1.47
C ILE A 804 34.38 10.87 -2.94
N VAL A 805 34.16 9.62 -3.30
CA VAL A 805 34.05 9.16 -4.69
C VAL A 805 32.59 8.88 -4.99
N ARG A 806 32.11 9.30 -6.17
CA ARG A 806 30.68 9.31 -6.50
C ARG A 806 30.37 8.45 -7.72
N GLY A 807 29.23 7.79 -7.65
CA GLY A 807 28.57 7.19 -8.79
C GLY A 807 27.79 8.24 -9.59
N THR A 808 27.27 7.80 -10.72
CA THR A 808 26.56 8.61 -11.70
C THR A 808 25.08 8.20 -11.82
N THR A 809 24.75 6.98 -11.42
CA THR A 809 23.39 6.43 -11.47
C THR A 809 22.55 7.01 -10.35
N VAL A 810 21.45 7.66 -10.74
CA VAL A 810 20.41 8.09 -9.79
C VAL A 810 19.55 6.88 -9.48
N ILE A 811 19.54 6.48 -8.21
CA ILE A 811 18.73 5.39 -7.70
C ILE A 811 17.35 5.94 -7.40
N GLU A 812 16.35 5.49 -8.13
CA GLU A 812 14.97 5.91 -7.89
C GLU A 812 14.44 5.35 -6.56
N PRO A 813 13.82 6.19 -5.72
CA PRO A 813 13.22 5.73 -4.47
C PRO A 813 12.20 4.62 -4.72
N GLY A 814 12.22 3.57 -3.91
CA GLY A 814 11.31 2.44 -4.00
C GLY A 814 11.69 1.37 -5.02
N THR A 815 12.85 1.48 -5.69
CA THR A 815 13.37 0.44 -6.58
C THR A 815 14.31 -0.52 -5.85
N TRP A 816 14.23 -1.82 -6.17
CA TRP A 816 15.20 -2.81 -5.71
C TRP A 816 16.49 -2.71 -6.53
N ASN A 817 17.62 -2.66 -5.85
CA ASN A 817 18.94 -2.51 -6.43
C ASN A 817 19.94 -3.44 -5.73
N ASP A 818 20.74 -4.19 -6.48
CA ASP A 818 21.84 -4.99 -5.95
C ASP A 818 23.10 -4.12 -5.86
N VAL A 819 23.76 -4.06 -4.71
CA VAL A 819 25.00 -3.31 -4.53
C VAL A 819 26.08 -4.16 -3.91
N LYS A 820 27.32 -4.02 -4.40
CA LYS A 820 28.52 -4.66 -3.86
C LYS A 820 29.61 -3.62 -3.69
N LEU A 821 30.16 -3.47 -2.50
CA LEU A 821 31.36 -2.70 -2.22
C LEU A 821 32.55 -3.66 -2.07
N GLU A 822 33.60 -3.45 -2.86
CA GLU A 822 34.85 -4.19 -2.81
C GLU A 822 36.00 -3.22 -2.51
N ARG A 823 36.90 -3.61 -1.61
CA ARG A 823 38.14 -2.90 -1.34
C ARG A 823 39.33 -3.82 -1.56
N LEU A 824 40.25 -3.36 -2.41
CA LEU A 824 41.54 -3.96 -2.72
C LEU A 824 42.65 -2.93 -2.52
N GLY A 825 43.34 -2.96 -1.38
CA GLY A 825 44.33 -1.95 -1.00
C GLY A 825 43.70 -0.56 -0.91
N SER A 826 44.22 0.40 -1.67
CA SER A 826 43.67 1.76 -1.80
C SER A 826 42.49 1.87 -2.78
N ARG A 827 42.20 0.85 -3.59
CA ARG A 827 41.11 0.92 -4.58
C ARG A 827 39.78 0.44 -4.01
N VAL A 828 38.73 1.23 -4.21
CA VAL A 828 37.32 0.85 -3.95
C VAL A 828 36.57 0.68 -5.26
N LYS A 829 35.84 -0.42 -5.33
CA LYS A 829 34.96 -0.73 -6.44
C LYS A 829 33.56 -0.98 -5.91
N VAL A 830 32.60 -0.16 -6.33
CA VAL A 830 31.18 -0.35 -6.05
C VAL A 830 30.53 -0.85 -7.33
N THR A 831 29.81 -1.95 -7.22
CA THR A 831 28.96 -2.47 -8.29
C THR A 831 27.50 -2.22 -7.90
N LEU A 832 26.70 -1.59 -8.76
CA LEU A 832 25.27 -1.40 -8.62
C LEU A 832 24.55 -2.13 -9.77
N ASN A 833 23.58 -2.99 -9.45
CA ASN A 833 22.82 -3.85 -10.36
C ASN A 833 23.69 -4.66 -11.31
N GLY A 834 24.79 -5.21 -10.79
CA GLY A 834 25.76 -5.99 -11.57
C GLY A 834 26.72 -5.15 -12.43
N LYS A 835 26.59 -3.82 -12.46
CA LYS A 835 27.49 -2.90 -13.18
C LYS A 835 28.40 -2.14 -12.25
N VAL A 836 29.65 -1.92 -12.66
CA VAL A 836 30.59 -1.11 -11.87
C VAL A 836 30.12 0.35 -11.89
N GLU A 837 29.74 0.83 -10.72
CA GLU A 837 29.18 2.16 -10.49
C GLU A 837 30.23 3.16 -9.98
N ILE A 838 31.16 2.68 -9.16
CA ILE A 838 32.30 3.46 -8.67
C ILE A 838 33.52 2.56 -8.81
N ASP A 839 34.59 3.07 -9.38
CA ASP A 839 35.89 2.40 -9.38
C ASP A 839 36.98 3.48 -9.26
N ALA A 840 37.52 3.62 -8.05
CA ALA A 840 38.37 4.75 -7.71
C ALA A 840 39.40 4.42 -6.63
N GLU A 841 40.47 5.20 -6.58
CA GLU A 841 41.44 5.19 -5.48
C GLU A 841 40.90 6.04 -4.31
N LEU A 842 40.87 5.45 -3.12
CA LEU A 842 40.43 6.08 -1.88
C LEU A 842 41.27 5.53 -0.70
N PRO A 843 42.02 6.36 0.04
CA PRO A 843 42.94 5.90 1.07
C PRO A 843 42.21 5.26 2.25
N VAL A 844 42.86 4.28 2.87
CA VAL A 844 42.34 3.54 4.02
C VAL A 844 42.50 4.36 5.29
N THR A 845 41.40 4.63 6.00
CA THR A 845 41.39 5.49 7.20
C THR A 845 41.10 4.73 8.50
N ALA A 846 40.63 3.49 8.44
CA ALA A 846 40.47 2.60 9.60
C ALA A 846 41.18 1.24 9.39
N PRO A 847 42.52 1.22 9.33
CA PRO A 847 43.26 -0.04 9.24
C PRO A 847 42.96 -0.91 10.47
N GLY A 848 42.44 -2.12 10.25
CA GLY A 848 42.12 -3.09 11.32
C GLY A 848 40.66 -3.14 11.79
N ALA A 849 39.75 -2.32 11.21
CA ALA A 849 38.31 -2.42 11.52
C ALA A 849 37.74 -3.79 11.12
N LYS A 850 37.04 -4.48 12.06
CA LYS A 850 36.48 -5.82 11.85
C LYS A 850 34.96 -5.84 11.63
N GLU A 851 34.30 -4.73 11.95
CA GLU A 851 32.85 -4.61 11.99
C GLU A 851 32.30 -4.05 10.66
N LEU A 852 31.23 -4.68 10.17
CA LEU A 852 30.46 -4.23 9.01
C LEU A 852 29.01 -3.95 9.42
N PHE A 853 28.47 -2.88 8.85
CA PHE A 853 27.11 -2.42 9.07
C PHE A 853 26.40 -2.33 7.73
N PHE A 854 25.17 -2.81 7.70
CA PHE A 854 24.31 -2.80 6.51
C PHE A 854 23.07 -1.95 6.81
N GLY A 855 22.69 -1.11 5.85
CA GLY A 855 21.58 -0.16 5.98
C GLY A 855 21.82 0.97 6.98
N LYS A 856 23.05 1.24 7.41
CA LYS A 856 23.45 2.40 8.24
C LYS A 856 24.96 2.59 8.27
N ARG A 857 25.43 3.78 8.65
CA ARG A 857 26.86 4.04 8.93
C ARG A 857 27.27 3.50 10.31
N CYS A 858 28.57 3.34 10.56
CA CYS A 858 29.13 2.76 11.79
C CYS A 858 28.76 3.52 13.08
N ASP A 859 28.42 4.81 12.98
CA ASP A 859 27.92 5.68 14.05
C ASP A 859 26.38 5.76 14.11
N GLY A 860 25.68 5.04 13.23
CA GLY A 860 24.22 5.04 13.12
C GLY A 860 23.64 6.16 12.25
N PHE A 861 24.47 6.98 11.59
CA PHE A 861 24.01 8.07 10.73
C PHE A 861 23.46 7.56 9.37
N GLY A 862 22.42 8.25 8.87
CA GLY A 862 21.76 7.98 7.59
C GLY A 862 21.26 6.54 7.43
N PRO A 863 20.37 6.03 8.31
CA PRO A 863 19.83 4.68 8.14
C PRO A 863 19.05 4.56 6.82
N LEU A 864 19.11 3.38 6.20
CA LEU A 864 18.33 3.03 5.03
C LEU A 864 16.85 2.95 5.42
N GLU A 865 16.07 3.86 4.88
CA GLU A 865 14.62 3.86 5.00
C GLU A 865 14.07 3.12 3.80
N GLY A 866 13.59 1.90 4.05
CA GLY A 866 13.29 0.92 3.02
C GLY A 866 13.71 -0.47 3.49
N THR A 867 14.28 -1.27 2.61
CA THR A 867 14.57 -2.67 2.93
C THR A 867 15.79 -3.21 2.21
N PHE A 868 16.38 -4.30 2.68
CA PHE A 868 17.47 -4.96 1.97
C PHE A 868 17.53 -6.47 2.27
N GLU A 869 18.02 -7.27 1.32
CA GLU A 869 18.13 -8.73 1.33
C GLU A 869 19.48 -9.18 0.69
N LYS A 870 19.76 -10.49 0.64
CA LYS A 870 20.97 -11.09 0.04
C LYS A 870 22.32 -10.46 0.46
N VAL A 871 22.57 -10.33 1.77
CA VAL A 871 23.86 -9.87 2.27
C VAL A 871 24.89 -10.97 2.21
N GLU A 872 26.02 -10.65 1.59
CA GLU A 872 27.19 -11.52 1.51
C GLU A 872 28.43 -10.73 1.88
N VAL A 873 29.38 -11.37 2.57
CA VAL A 873 30.63 -10.76 3.00
C VAL A 873 31.77 -11.76 2.82
N ALA A 874 32.85 -11.33 2.18
CA ALA A 874 34.00 -12.16 1.87
C ALA A 874 35.33 -11.40 1.98
N GLY A 875 36.40 -12.09 2.39
CA GLY A 875 37.78 -11.61 2.21
C GLY A 875 38.23 -11.80 0.76
N LEU A 876 39.00 -10.86 0.21
CA LEU A 876 39.49 -10.94 -1.17
C LEU A 876 41.01 -11.21 -1.19
N GLU A 877 41.46 -12.25 -1.89
CA GLU A 877 42.87 -12.39 -2.25
C GLU A 877 43.16 -11.61 -3.54
N LYS A 878 44.35 -11.01 -3.66
CA LYS A 878 44.72 -10.12 -4.76
C LYS A 878 44.95 -10.93 -6.06
N PRO A 879 44.12 -10.81 -7.12
CA PRO A 879 44.31 -11.60 -8.34
C PRO A 879 45.07 -10.84 -9.45
N ALA A 880 45.78 -11.60 -10.28
CA ALA A 880 46.52 -11.14 -11.48
C ALA A 880 45.58 -10.86 -12.68
N ALA A 881 46.13 -10.22 -13.73
CA ALA A 881 45.44 -9.67 -14.91
C ALA A 881 44.40 -10.61 -15.57
N PRO A 882 43.32 -10.07 -16.19
CA PRO A 882 42.07 -10.80 -16.37
C PRO A 882 42.07 -11.79 -17.54
N ALA A 883 41.51 -12.98 -17.28
CA ALA A 883 41.02 -13.93 -18.27
C ALA A 883 39.50 -13.74 -18.49
N PRO A 884 38.93 -14.11 -19.65
CA PRO A 884 37.53 -13.82 -19.99
C PRO A 884 36.53 -14.63 -19.16
N ALA A 885 35.32 -14.08 -18.99
CA ALA A 885 34.27 -14.61 -18.09
C ALA A 885 33.76 -16.01 -18.49
N PRO A 886 33.37 -16.87 -17.51
CA PRO A 886 32.85 -18.20 -17.80
C PRO A 886 31.42 -18.14 -18.35
N LYS A 887 31.14 -18.97 -19.36
CA LYS A 887 29.83 -19.12 -19.99
C LYS A 887 28.81 -19.77 -19.03
N VAL A 888 27.62 -19.20 -18.96
CA VAL A 888 26.44 -19.80 -18.31
C VAL A 888 25.98 -21.00 -19.16
N GLU A 889 25.86 -22.18 -18.56
CA GLU A 889 25.20 -23.32 -19.19
C GLU A 889 23.68 -23.12 -19.16
N LEU A 890 23.08 -23.02 -20.34
CA LEU A 890 21.64 -22.83 -20.52
C LEU A 890 20.92 -24.19 -20.42
N ALA A 891 19.71 -24.20 -19.85
CA ALA A 891 18.94 -25.42 -19.54
C ALA A 891 18.51 -26.24 -20.78
N SER A 892 18.57 -25.63 -21.97
CA SER A 892 18.38 -26.25 -23.27
C SER A 892 19.49 -25.77 -24.23
N GLN A 893 19.84 -26.53 -25.26
CA GLN A 893 20.71 -26.06 -26.35
C GLN A 893 19.86 -25.47 -27.48
N PRO A 894 20.36 -24.48 -28.26
CA PRO A 894 19.67 -24.01 -29.46
C PRO A 894 19.49 -25.19 -30.42
N LEU A 895 18.35 -25.22 -31.12
CA LEU A 895 18.02 -26.28 -32.06
C LEU A 895 18.53 -25.89 -33.44
N SER A 896 18.89 -26.87 -34.26
CA SER A 896 19.05 -26.60 -35.69
C SER A 896 17.73 -26.03 -36.27
N PRO A 897 17.78 -25.21 -37.34
CA PRO A 897 16.56 -24.74 -38.01
C PRO A 897 15.57 -25.88 -38.33
N GLU A 898 16.07 -27.04 -38.75
CA GLU A 898 15.26 -28.23 -39.06
C GLU A 898 14.63 -28.87 -37.82
N ASP A 899 15.34 -28.90 -36.68
CA ASP A 899 14.80 -29.43 -35.43
C ASP A 899 13.88 -28.44 -34.72
N SER A 900 14.11 -27.13 -34.90
CA SER A 900 13.19 -26.07 -34.52
C SER A 900 11.89 -26.23 -35.28
N ALA A 901 11.95 -26.30 -36.63
CA ALA A 901 10.80 -26.49 -37.54
C ALA A 901 9.87 -27.64 -37.09
N LYS A 902 10.42 -28.78 -36.65
CA LYS A 902 9.66 -29.94 -36.16
C LYS A 902 8.85 -29.68 -34.87
N LYS A 903 9.17 -28.63 -34.12
CA LYS A 903 8.49 -28.24 -32.87
C LYS A 903 7.46 -27.12 -33.05
N TRP A 904 7.37 -26.55 -34.26
CA TRP A 904 6.32 -25.57 -34.56
C TRP A 904 4.98 -26.27 -34.70
N HIS A 905 3.92 -25.56 -34.32
CA HIS A 905 2.55 -26.02 -34.45
C HIS A 905 1.76 -24.95 -35.18
N VAL A 906 1.32 -25.21 -36.41
CA VAL A 906 0.49 -24.23 -37.14
C VAL A 906 -0.95 -24.70 -37.21
N ARG A 907 -1.84 -23.74 -37.47
CA ARG A 907 -3.24 -24.01 -37.76
C ARG A 907 -3.37 -25.08 -38.85
N GLU A 908 -4.36 -25.94 -38.70
CA GLU A 908 -4.66 -26.95 -39.72
C GLU A 908 -4.86 -26.27 -41.08
N GLY A 909 -4.20 -26.80 -42.11
CA GLY A 909 -4.18 -26.22 -43.46
C GLY A 909 -2.98 -25.32 -43.76
N TYR A 910 -2.17 -24.97 -42.76
CA TYR A 910 -0.97 -24.12 -42.93
C TYR A 910 0.31 -24.94 -42.76
N ARG A 911 1.42 -24.41 -43.28
CA ARG A 911 2.77 -24.95 -43.08
C ARG A 911 3.77 -23.81 -42.89
N ILE A 912 4.89 -24.10 -42.24
CA ILE A 912 6.03 -23.18 -42.10
C ILE A 912 7.17 -23.68 -42.97
N GLU A 913 7.81 -22.77 -43.69
CA GLU A 913 8.98 -23.04 -44.51
C GLU A 913 10.15 -22.15 -44.06
N LEU A 914 11.35 -22.72 -44.03
CA LEU A 914 12.56 -21.97 -43.72
C LEU A 914 13.00 -21.16 -44.95
N VAL A 915 13.11 -19.84 -44.78
CA VAL A 915 13.42 -18.88 -45.87
C VAL A 915 14.85 -18.32 -45.75
N ALA A 916 15.35 -18.13 -44.52
CA ALA A 916 16.73 -17.76 -44.22
C ALA A 916 17.10 -18.20 -42.79
N ALA A 917 18.36 -18.60 -42.57
CA ALA A 917 18.95 -18.92 -41.28
C ALA A 917 20.44 -18.60 -41.28
N GLU A 918 21.12 -18.76 -40.16
CA GLU A 918 22.57 -18.63 -40.09
C GLU A 918 23.27 -19.56 -41.09
N PRO A 919 24.34 -19.07 -41.76
CA PRO A 919 25.00 -17.77 -41.58
C PRO A 919 24.46 -16.65 -42.50
N VAL A 920 23.37 -16.89 -43.23
CA VAL A 920 22.80 -15.94 -44.21
C VAL A 920 22.20 -14.72 -43.52
N VAL A 921 21.56 -14.93 -42.37
CA VAL A 921 21.01 -13.87 -41.51
C VAL A 921 21.45 -14.10 -40.06
N LEU A 922 21.77 -13.04 -39.33
CA LEU A 922 22.28 -13.11 -37.94
C LEU A 922 21.59 -12.05 -37.06
N ASP A 923 21.01 -12.45 -35.95
CA ASP A 923 20.35 -11.54 -34.99
C ASP A 923 19.37 -10.51 -35.64
N PRO A 924 18.47 -10.92 -36.56
CA PRO A 924 17.51 -10.04 -37.21
C PRO A 924 16.54 -9.40 -36.23
N VAL A 925 16.32 -8.10 -36.41
CA VAL A 925 15.38 -7.30 -35.60
C VAL A 925 14.37 -6.53 -36.42
N ALA A 926 14.57 -6.34 -37.73
CA ALA A 926 13.57 -5.80 -38.64
C ALA A 926 13.98 -6.17 -40.07
N PHE A 927 13.02 -6.27 -40.98
CA PHE A 927 13.32 -6.53 -42.39
C PHE A 927 12.31 -5.84 -43.30
N ASP A 928 12.58 -5.72 -44.60
CA ASP A 928 11.60 -5.30 -45.61
C ASP A 928 12.03 -5.79 -47.01
N TRP A 929 11.07 -5.96 -47.94
CA TRP A 929 11.34 -6.39 -49.31
C TRP A 929 11.30 -5.20 -50.27
N ASP A 930 12.27 -5.17 -51.18
CA ASP A 930 12.22 -4.23 -52.28
C ASP A 930 11.45 -4.78 -53.50
N GLU A 931 11.23 -3.94 -54.49
CA GLU A 931 10.51 -4.28 -55.71
C GLU A 931 11.19 -5.36 -56.57
N LYS A 932 12.46 -5.69 -56.28
CA LYS A 932 13.23 -6.75 -56.93
C LYS A 932 13.14 -8.07 -56.17
N GLY A 933 12.39 -8.12 -55.07
CA GLY A 933 12.24 -9.29 -54.21
C GLY A 933 13.44 -9.57 -53.32
N ARG A 934 14.37 -8.61 -53.19
CA ARG A 934 15.52 -8.73 -52.28
C ARG A 934 15.07 -8.39 -50.87
N LEU A 935 15.53 -9.17 -49.89
CA LEU A 935 15.15 -9.00 -48.48
C LEU A 935 16.23 -8.17 -47.77
N TRP A 936 15.86 -6.99 -47.31
CA TRP A 936 16.71 -6.12 -46.52
C TRP A 936 16.48 -6.37 -45.04
N VAL A 937 17.53 -6.55 -44.26
CA VAL A 937 17.46 -6.96 -42.85
C VAL A 937 18.34 -6.05 -41.99
N ILE A 938 17.80 -5.64 -40.84
CA ILE A 938 18.56 -5.08 -39.74
C ILE A 938 18.96 -6.21 -38.82
N GLU A 939 20.26 -6.32 -38.60
CA GLU A 939 20.86 -7.22 -37.62
C GLU A 939 21.33 -6.38 -36.42
N MET A 940 21.00 -6.78 -35.19
CA MET A 940 21.37 -6.04 -33.98
C MET A 940 22.30 -6.87 -33.07
N ALA A 941 23.46 -7.22 -33.60
CA ALA A 941 24.46 -8.04 -32.88
C ALA A 941 25.07 -7.34 -31.66
N ASP A 942 24.88 -6.03 -31.51
CA ASP A 942 25.33 -5.26 -30.37
C ASP A 942 24.35 -5.24 -29.20
N TYR A 943 23.19 -5.90 -29.29
CA TYR A 943 22.26 -5.98 -28.16
C TYR A 943 22.70 -7.00 -27.09
N PRO A 944 22.50 -6.76 -25.78
CA PRO A 944 22.06 -5.50 -25.16
C PRO A 944 23.22 -4.59 -24.72
N LEU A 945 24.46 -5.08 -24.75
CA LEU A 945 25.61 -4.43 -24.09
C LEU A 945 26.69 -3.89 -25.04
N GLY A 946 26.54 -4.03 -26.35
CA GLY A 946 27.57 -3.75 -27.35
C GLY A 946 28.42 -4.98 -27.66
N MET A 947 29.10 -4.96 -28.81
CA MET A 947 30.02 -6.03 -29.26
C MET A 947 31.17 -6.31 -28.29
N ASP A 948 31.47 -5.37 -27.38
CA ASP A 948 32.53 -5.45 -26.38
C ASP A 948 32.01 -5.41 -24.92
N GLY A 949 30.69 -5.45 -24.73
CA GLY A 949 30.05 -5.28 -23.43
C GLY A 949 30.07 -3.85 -22.87
N ASN A 950 30.61 -2.88 -23.62
CA ASN A 950 30.71 -1.46 -23.24
C ASN A 950 30.08 -0.52 -24.30
N GLY A 951 29.15 -1.03 -25.09
CA GLY A 951 28.38 -0.25 -26.06
C GLY A 951 29.04 -0.08 -27.43
N LYS A 952 30.10 -0.83 -27.76
CA LYS A 952 30.62 -0.84 -29.14
C LYS A 952 29.54 -1.29 -30.12
N ALA A 953 29.30 -0.45 -31.13
CA ALA A 953 28.32 -0.72 -32.16
C ALA A 953 28.67 -1.98 -32.97
N GLY A 954 27.63 -2.69 -33.39
CA GLY A 954 27.74 -3.98 -34.10
C GLY A 954 26.57 -4.28 -35.01
N GLY A 955 25.56 -3.42 -35.03
CA GLY A 955 24.42 -3.55 -35.90
C GLY A 955 24.79 -3.42 -37.38
N ARG A 956 24.03 -4.10 -38.24
CA ARG A 956 24.30 -4.19 -39.68
C ARG A 956 23.01 -3.99 -40.48
N VAL A 957 23.17 -3.43 -41.67
CA VAL A 957 22.16 -3.50 -42.75
C VAL A 957 22.65 -4.56 -43.73
N VAL A 958 21.84 -5.57 -43.95
CA VAL A 958 22.16 -6.71 -44.81
C VAL A 958 21.11 -6.84 -45.89
N MET A 959 21.54 -7.08 -47.13
CA MET A 959 20.68 -7.39 -48.26
C MET A 959 20.85 -8.85 -48.64
N LEU A 960 19.73 -9.58 -48.69
CA LEU A 960 19.64 -10.99 -49.03
C LEU A 960 19.01 -11.15 -50.42
N GLU A 961 19.61 -12.02 -51.24
CA GLU A 961 19.16 -12.33 -52.59
C GLU A 961 18.94 -13.84 -52.72
N ASP A 962 17.83 -14.21 -53.35
CA ASP A 962 17.47 -15.55 -53.78
C ASP A 962 17.87 -15.66 -55.25
N LYS A 963 18.98 -16.36 -55.53
CA LYS A 963 19.60 -16.39 -56.86
C LYS A 963 19.02 -17.43 -57.80
N ASP A 964 18.40 -18.46 -57.27
CA ASP A 964 17.82 -19.55 -58.06
C ASP A 964 16.29 -19.55 -58.07
N ALA A 965 15.68 -18.57 -57.39
CA ALA A 965 14.24 -18.35 -57.29
C ALA A 965 13.50 -19.54 -56.67
N ASP A 966 14.17 -20.31 -55.80
CA ASP A 966 13.57 -21.44 -55.08
C ASP A 966 12.76 -21.01 -53.85
N GLY A 967 12.76 -19.71 -53.54
CA GLY A 967 12.08 -19.12 -52.39
C GLY A 967 12.94 -19.06 -51.13
N ARG A 968 14.22 -19.42 -51.18
CA ARG A 968 15.19 -19.32 -50.08
C ARG A 968 16.29 -18.33 -50.43
N TYR A 969 16.67 -17.51 -49.45
CA TYR A 969 17.77 -16.57 -49.65
C TYR A 969 19.12 -17.27 -49.46
N ASP A 970 19.94 -17.31 -50.51
CA ASP A 970 21.23 -18.01 -50.54
C ASP A 970 22.44 -17.05 -50.54
N LYS A 971 22.24 -15.78 -50.91
CA LYS A 971 23.31 -14.78 -50.98
C LYS A 971 23.10 -13.65 -49.98
N ARG A 972 24.12 -13.41 -49.16
CA ARG A 972 24.20 -12.31 -48.18
C ARG A 972 25.16 -11.22 -48.64
N SER A 973 24.73 -9.96 -48.55
CA SER A 973 25.58 -8.77 -48.75
C SER A 973 25.44 -7.83 -47.55
N VAL A 974 26.53 -7.58 -46.81
CA VAL A 974 26.54 -6.56 -45.75
C VAL A 974 26.75 -5.19 -46.39
N ILE A 975 25.75 -4.32 -46.28
CA ILE A 975 25.74 -2.99 -46.91
C ILE A 975 26.38 -1.95 -46.00
N VAL A 976 26.02 -1.99 -44.70
CA VAL A 976 26.61 -1.14 -43.67
C VAL A 976 26.82 -1.97 -42.40
N SER A 977 27.94 -1.73 -41.71
CA SER A 977 28.26 -2.31 -40.40
C SER A 977 28.42 -1.22 -39.33
N ASP A 978 28.57 -1.66 -38.07
CA ASP A 978 28.89 -0.81 -36.91
C ASP A 978 27.84 0.28 -36.65
N LEU A 979 26.56 -0.01 -36.96
CA LEU A 979 25.43 0.80 -36.54
C LEU A 979 25.12 0.54 -35.07
N SER A 980 24.88 1.59 -34.29
CA SER A 980 24.60 1.46 -32.85
C SER A 980 23.13 1.12 -32.61
N TYR A 981 22.86 -0.14 -32.25
CA TYR A 981 21.53 -0.69 -31.95
C TYR A 981 20.45 -0.23 -32.94
N PRO A 982 20.58 -0.55 -34.24
CA PRO A 982 19.55 -0.27 -35.23
C PRO A 982 18.30 -1.10 -34.95
N THR A 983 17.12 -0.50 -35.17
CA THR A 983 15.84 -0.99 -34.62
C THR A 983 14.70 -1.10 -35.63
N GLY A 984 14.88 -0.67 -36.87
CA GLY A 984 13.81 -0.63 -37.87
C GLY A 984 14.33 -0.33 -39.27
N ILE A 985 13.62 -0.82 -40.29
CA ILE A 985 13.96 -0.67 -41.70
C ILE A 985 12.72 -0.56 -42.59
N LEU A 986 12.83 0.25 -43.65
CA LEU A 986 11.82 0.39 -44.69
C LEU A 986 12.52 0.64 -46.02
N THR A 987 12.22 -0.15 -47.03
CA THR A 987 12.70 0.06 -48.40
C THR A 987 12.15 1.35 -48.96
N TRP A 988 13.02 2.11 -49.61
CA TRP A 988 12.67 3.39 -50.20
C TRP A 988 13.60 3.72 -51.36
N ARG A 989 13.03 3.87 -52.55
CA ARG A 989 13.78 3.99 -53.81
C ARG A 989 14.71 2.78 -53.95
N GLU A 990 15.95 2.99 -54.38
CA GLU A 990 16.93 1.91 -54.55
C GLU A 990 17.53 1.43 -53.23
N GLY A 991 17.25 2.06 -52.09
CA GLY A 991 17.89 1.77 -50.79
C GLY A 991 16.88 1.59 -49.66
N VAL A 992 17.30 1.92 -48.44
CA VAL A 992 16.50 1.72 -47.23
C VAL A 992 16.56 2.91 -46.28
N ILE A 993 15.47 3.20 -45.60
CA ILE A 993 15.40 4.07 -44.44
C ILE A 993 15.59 3.20 -43.19
N VAL A 994 16.45 3.62 -42.28
CA VAL A 994 16.81 2.87 -41.09
C VAL A 994 16.69 3.76 -39.86
N THR A 995 16.08 3.23 -38.81
CA THR A 995 16.07 3.84 -37.48
C THR A 995 17.24 3.30 -36.66
N ALA A 996 18.12 4.18 -36.21
CA ALA A 996 19.13 3.86 -35.19
C ALA A 996 19.42 5.12 -34.39
N ALA A 997 18.78 5.25 -33.23
CA ALA A 997 18.87 6.45 -32.40
C ALA A 997 20.34 6.85 -32.16
N PRO A 998 20.69 8.14 -32.28
CA PRO A 998 19.79 9.29 -32.31
C PRO A 998 19.25 9.66 -33.70
N ASP A 999 19.52 8.86 -34.74
CA ASP A 999 19.26 9.23 -36.13
C ASP A 999 18.23 8.32 -36.83
N ILE A 1000 17.55 8.90 -37.82
CA ILE A 1000 16.92 8.18 -38.92
C ILE A 1000 17.70 8.53 -40.18
N PHE A 1001 18.15 7.54 -40.94
CA PHE A 1001 18.96 7.76 -42.14
C PHE A 1001 18.49 6.92 -43.32
N PHE A 1002 18.73 7.44 -44.52
CA PHE A 1002 18.68 6.68 -45.76
C PHE A 1002 20.05 6.04 -46.02
N ILE A 1003 20.07 4.77 -46.43
CA ILE A 1003 21.25 4.03 -46.87
C ILE A 1003 20.98 3.52 -48.29
N SER A 1004 21.84 3.88 -49.24
CA SER A 1004 21.82 3.31 -50.60
C SER A 1004 22.55 1.96 -50.67
N PRO A 1005 22.36 1.18 -51.75
CA PRO A 1005 23.00 -0.13 -51.91
C PRO A 1005 24.52 -0.15 -51.91
N ASP A 1006 25.16 0.98 -52.18
CA ASP A 1006 26.62 1.14 -52.10
C ASP A 1006 27.12 1.43 -50.68
N GLY A 1007 26.22 1.51 -49.69
CA GLY A 1007 26.54 1.80 -48.30
C GLY A 1007 26.56 3.29 -47.95
N THR A 1008 26.24 4.19 -48.88
CA THR A 1008 26.22 5.64 -48.59
C THR A 1008 25.08 5.98 -47.63
N LYS A 1009 25.42 6.59 -46.49
CA LYS A 1009 24.49 7.00 -45.42
C LYS A 1009 24.16 8.49 -45.52
N LYS A 1010 22.87 8.84 -45.53
CA LYS A 1010 22.34 10.21 -45.42
C LYS A 1010 21.38 10.34 -44.25
N VAL A 1011 21.71 11.15 -43.25
CA VAL A 1011 20.81 11.43 -42.11
C VAL A 1011 19.61 12.26 -42.57
N LEU A 1012 18.41 11.79 -42.26
CA LEU A 1012 17.13 12.45 -42.56
C LEU A 1012 16.61 13.23 -41.35
N TYR A 1013 16.65 12.59 -40.16
CA TYR A 1013 16.23 13.19 -38.89
C TYR A 1013 17.21 12.82 -37.79
N THR A 1014 17.39 13.70 -36.80
CA THR A 1014 18.26 13.45 -35.64
C THR A 1014 17.63 13.98 -34.35
N GLY A 1015 18.15 13.55 -33.20
CA GLY A 1015 17.71 13.99 -31.87
C GLY A 1015 16.89 12.96 -31.10
N PHE A 1016 16.69 11.76 -31.64
CA PHE A 1016 15.98 10.68 -30.95
C PHE A 1016 16.77 10.20 -29.72
N SER A 1017 16.06 9.79 -28.67
CA SER A 1017 16.68 9.33 -27.41
C SER A 1017 17.44 8.03 -27.59
N THR A 1018 18.68 7.98 -27.10
CA THR A 1018 19.56 6.79 -27.16
C THR A 1018 19.52 5.93 -25.91
N GLY A 1019 18.69 6.28 -24.92
CA GLY A 1019 18.66 5.72 -23.56
C GLY A 1019 18.63 4.18 -23.47
N ASN A 1020 17.48 3.60 -23.14
CA ASN A 1020 17.35 2.13 -23.13
C ASN A 1020 17.28 1.63 -24.58
N GLN A 1021 18.09 0.63 -24.93
CA GLN A 1021 18.15 -0.02 -26.24
C GLN A 1021 16.78 -0.52 -26.72
N GLN A 1022 15.91 -0.95 -25.80
CA GLN A 1022 14.55 -1.42 -26.09
C GLN A 1022 13.53 -0.28 -26.32
N LEU A 1023 13.88 0.97 -26.00
CA LEU A 1023 12.98 2.14 -26.00
C LEU A 1023 13.40 3.19 -27.04
N ARG A 1024 13.91 2.70 -28.18
CA ARG A 1024 14.39 3.53 -29.30
C ARG A 1024 13.34 3.58 -30.40
N VAL A 1025 13.36 4.65 -31.18
CA VAL A 1025 12.52 4.84 -32.38
C VAL A 1025 12.55 3.59 -33.29
N ASN A 1026 11.39 3.11 -33.74
CA ASN A 1026 11.24 1.88 -34.52
C ASN A 1026 9.90 1.88 -35.32
N GLY A 1027 9.56 0.80 -36.01
CA GLY A 1027 8.23 0.61 -36.60
C GLY A 1027 7.92 1.46 -37.81
N LEU A 1028 8.85 1.53 -38.78
CA LEU A 1028 8.65 2.27 -40.03
C LEU A 1028 7.53 1.64 -40.87
N ARG A 1029 6.42 2.36 -41.07
CA ARG A 1029 5.26 1.90 -41.86
C ARG A 1029 4.69 2.96 -42.79
N TRP A 1030 4.33 2.57 -44.02
CA TRP A 1030 3.62 3.47 -44.93
C TRP A 1030 2.13 3.62 -44.53
N GLY A 1031 1.71 4.87 -44.36
CA GLY A 1031 0.32 5.26 -44.34
C GLY A 1031 -0.26 5.38 -45.76
N MET A 1032 -1.57 5.25 -45.88
CA MET A 1032 -2.29 5.45 -47.16
C MET A 1032 -2.22 6.90 -47.68
N ASP A 1033 -1.78 7.82 -46.83
CA ASP A 1033 -1.58 9.24 -47.09
C ASP A 1033 -0.17 9.56 -47.64
N GLY A 1034 0.65 8.54 -47.87
CA GLY A 1034 2.02 8.70 -48.38
C GLY A 1034 3.01 9.22 -47.34
N TRP A 1035 2.71 9.07 -46.04
CA TRP A 1035 3.63 9.35 -44.94
C TRP A 1035 4.22 8.06 -44.36
N VAL A 1036 5.43 8.13 -43.82
CA VAL A 1036 6.03 7.05 -43.03
C VAL A 1036 5.72 7.28 -41.56
N TYR A 1037 4.97 6.39 -40.94
CA TYR A 1037 4.64 6.38 -39.51
C TYR A 1037 5.70 5.60 -38.73
N CYS A 1038 5.93 6.01 -37.48
CA CYS A 1038 6.93 5.44 -36.58
C CYS A 1038 6.46 5.44 -35.14
N ALA A 1039 6.83 4.41 -34.38
CA ALA A 1039 6.80 4.45 -32.93
C ALA A 1039 8.01 5.21 -32.40
N ALA A 1040 7.80 6.05 -31.38
CA ALA A 1040 8.91 6.78 -30.75
C ALA A 1040 9.71 5.93 -29.75
N GLY A 1041 9.29 4.69 -29.45
CA GLY A 1041 9.91 3.81 -28.47
C GLY A 1041 9.54 4.17 -27.03
N ALA A 1042 8.38 4.80 -26.82
CA ALA A 1042 7.91 5.24 -25.51
C ALA A 1042 6.94 4.21 -24.90
N HIS A 1043 6.86 4.16 -23.57
CA HIS A 1043 6.05 3.16 -22.84
C HIS A 1043 5.10 3.77 -21.78
N HIS A 1044 5.08 5.10 -21.66
CA HIS A 1044 4.06 5.87 -20.93
C HIS A 1044 4.07 7.34 -21.40
N GLY A 1045 2.98 8.07 -21.13
CA GLY A 1045 2.91 9.50 -21.41
C GLY A 1045 3.98 10.29 -20.66
N GLY A 1046 4.62 11.26 -21.31
CA GLY A 1046 5.67 12.11 -20.72
C GLY A 1046 7.09 11.50 -20.74
N TYR A 1047 7.27 10.27 -21.21
CA TYR A 1047 8.60 9.71 -21.51
C TYR A 1047 9.33 10.57 -22.55
N ASN A 1048 10.63 10.81 -22.38
CA ASN A 1048 11.44 11.68 -23.24
C ASN A 1048 10.86 13.12 -23.43
N LYS A 1049 10.13 13.65 -22.45
CA LYS A 1049 9.60 15.03 -22.49
C LYS A 1049 10.74 16.04 -22.72
N GLY A 1050 10.63 16.83 -23.78
CA GLY A 1050 11.65 17.81 -24.19
C GLY A 1050 12.61 17.31 -25.28
N THR A 1051 12.48 16.08 -25.77
CA THR A 1051 13.19 15.63 -26.97
C THR A 1051 12.74 16.43 -28.19
N GLN A 1052 13.71 17.08 -28.84
CA GLN A 1052 13.52 17.84 -30.07
C GLN A 1052 14.12 17.06 -31.25
N ILE A 1053 13.29 16.79 -32.26
CA ILE A 1053 13.73 16.13 -33.49
C ILE A 1053 14.02 17.19 -34.53
N GLU A 1054 15.21 17.14 -35.11
CA GLU A 1054 15.66 18.04 -36.17
C GLU A 1054 15.57 17.33 -37.53
N CYS A 1055 14.84 17.92 -38.47
CA CYS A 1055 14.88 17.50 -39.87
C CYS A 1055 16.17 18.01 -40.51
N LYS A 1056 17.00 17.12 -41.05
CA LYS A 1056 18.24 17.50 -41.74
C LYS A 1056 18.02 18.13 -43.11
N LEU A 1057 16.85 17.96 -43.71
CA LEU A 1057 16.52 18.57 -45.00
C LEU A 1057 16.07 20.03 -44.84
N THR A 1058 15.21 20.32 -43.86
CA THR A 1058 14.60 21.66 -43.67
C THR A 1058 15.24 22.47 -42.54
N GLY A 1059 15.93 21.82 -41.60
CA GLY A 1059 16.44 22.43 -40.36
C GLY A 1059 15.38 22.65 -39.29
N GLU A 1060 14.13 22.29 -39.54
CA GLU A 1060 13.02 22.44 -38.60
C GLU A 1060 13.20 21.54 -37.37
N LYS A 1061 12.84 22.05 -36.19
CA LYS A 1061 12.89 21.33 -34.92
C LYS A 1061 11.49 21.16 -34.35
N ILE A 1062 11.17 19.94 -33.96
CA ILE A 1062 9.84 19.56 -33.48
C ILE A 1062 9.96 18.87 -32.13
N ASP A 1063 9.21 19.37 -31.15
CA ASP A 1063 9.09 18.74 -29.84
C ASP A 1063 8.27 17.45 -29.98
N LEU A 1064 8.89 16.29 -29.85
CA LEU A 1064 8.19 15.01 -30.01
C LEU A 1064 7.63 14.52 -28.67
N GLY A 1065 8.47 14.50 -27.62
CA GLY A 1065 8.11 13.91 -26.33
C GLY A 1065 7.82 12.41 -26.43
N SER A 1066 6.75 11.96 -25.78
CA SER A 1066 6.29 10.55 -25.83
C SER A 1066 5.31 10.27 -26.96
N ARG A 1067 5.12 11.21 -27.89
CA ARG A 1067 4.25 11.02 -29.05
C ARG A 1067 4.96 10.16 -30.08
N ASP A 1068 4.18 9.35 -30.77
CA ASP A 1068 4.63 8.74 -32.01
C ASP A 1068 4.65 9.81 -33.11
N PHE A 1069 5.05 9.49 -34.34
CA PHE A 1069 5.12 10.49 -35.40
C PHE A 1069 4.98 9.89 -36.79
N ARG A 1070 4.80 10.76 -37.76
CA ARG A 1070 4.95 10.45 -39.18
C ARG A 1070 5.86 11.47 -39.86
N PHE A 1071 6.52 11.07 -40.94
CA PHE A 1071 7.36 11.96 -41.73
C PHE A 1071 7.35 11.63 -43.22
N LYS A 1072 7.74 12.60 -44.06
CA LYS A 1072 7.94 12.42 -45.50
C LYS A 1072 9.43 12.47 -45.84
N PRO A 1073 10.01 11.36 -46.33
CA PRO A 1073 11.44 11.28 -46.64
C PRO A 1073 11.91 12.30 -47.71
N ASP A 1074 11.05 12.65 -48.67
CA ASP A 1074 11.39 13.55 -49.78
C ASP A 1074 11.31 15.03 -49.43
N THR A 1075 10.29 15.44 -48.66
CA THR A 1075 10.01 16.85 -48.38
C THR A 1075 10.51 17.29 -47.01
N GLY A 1076 10.83 16.34 -46.12
CA GLY A 1076 11.29 16.62 -44.77
C GLY A 1076 10.17 16.97 -43.79
N GLU A 1077 8.91 16.99 -44.24
CA GLU A 1077 7.75 17.22 -43.37
C GLU A 1077 7.68 16.18 -42.24
N PHE A 1078 7.29 16.59 -41.05
CA PHE A 1078 7.24 15.75 -39.85
C PHE A 1078 6.05 16.19 -38.97
N ASP A 1079 5.28 15.23 -38.47
CA ASP A 1079 4.04 15.49 -37.74
C ASP A 1079 3.84 14.52 -36.57
N PRO A 1080 3.82 15.00 -35.31
CA PRO A 1080 3.52 14.16 -34.15
C PRO A 1080 2.15 13.47 -34.25
N GLN A 1081 2.09 12.22 -33.83
CA GLN A 1081 0.90 11.36 -33.82
C GLN A 1081 0.59 10.89 -32.39
N SER A 1082 -0.64 10.44 -32.15
CA SER A 1082 -1.04 9.92 -30.84
C SER A 1082 -0.17 8.75 -30.45
N GLY A 1083 0.49 8.82 -29.31
CA GLY A 1083 1.34 7.77 -28.75
C GLY A 1083 1.05 7.58 -27.27
N PRO A 1084 1.82 6.74 -26.55
CA PRO A 1084 3.07 6.13 -27.00
C PRO A 1084 2.91 4.68 -27.51
N SER A 1085 3.73 4.28 -28.49
CA SER A 1085 4.05 2.86 -28.79
C SER A 1085 5.50 2.51 -28.46
N GLN A 1086 5.71 1.29 -27.95
CA GLN A 1086 7.03 0.79 -27.59
C GLN A 1086 7.68 0.00 -28.75
N PHE A 1087 6.92 -0.89 -29.41
CA PHE A 1087 7.43 -1.79 -30.47
C PHE A 1087 6.60 -1.71 -31.75
N GLY A 1088 6.64 -0.55 -32.38
CA GLY A 1088 6.03 -0.32 -33.68
C GLY A 1088 4.53 -0.04 -33.64
N ARG A 1089 3.99 0.21 -34.83
CA ARG A 1089 2.58 0.48 -35.08
C ARG A 1089 2.15 -0.23 -36.35
N ALA A 1090 0.92 -0.72 -36.38
CA ALA A 1090 0.32 -1.33 -37.56
C ALA A 1090 -0.98 -0.61 -37.93
N ARG A 1091 -1.41 -0.72 -39.19
CA ARG A 1091 -2.69 -0.17 -39.64
C ARG A 1091 -3.54 -1.23 -40.33
N ASP A 1092 -4.85 -1.04 -40.34
CA ASP A 1092 -5.75 -1.75 -41.24
C ASP A 1092 -5.89 -1.04 -42.61
N ASP A 1093 -6.75 -1.58 -43.49
CA ASP A 1093 -7.07 -1.03 -44.81
C ASP A 1093 -7.89 0.27 -44.77
N TRP A 1094 -8.40 0.65 -43.59
CA TRP A 1094 -9.20 1.85 -43.38
C TRP A 1094 -8.40 2.98 -42.75
N GLY A 1095 -7.13 2.73 -42.40
CA GLY A 1095 -6.25 3.70 -41.76
C GLY A 1095 -6.46 3.81 -40.25
N HIS A 1096 -7.11 2.82 -39.62
CA HIS A 1096 -7.08 2.67 -38.17
C HIS A 1096 -5.70 2.18 -37.74
N TRP A 1097 -5.12 2.83 -36.74
CA TRP A 1097 -3.77 2.52 -36.27
C TRP A 1097 -3.80 1.81 -34.93
N PHE A 1098 -2.89 0.86 -34.76
CA PHE A 1098 -2.72 0.05 -33.57
C PHE A 1098 -1.29 0.13 -33.05
N GLY A 1099 -1.12 -0.07 -31.74
CA GLY A 1099 0.18 -0.06 -31.07
C GLY A 1099 0.36 -1.22 -30.10
N VAL A 1100 1.61 -1.40 -29.66
CA VAL A 1100 2.03 -2.49 -28.76
C VAL A 1100 3.11 -2.05 -27.77
N GLN A 1101 3.05 -2.64 -26.57
CA GLN A 1101 3.98 -2.47 -25.45
C GLN A 1101 4.15 -3.83 -24.75
N ASN A 1102 5.31 -4.07 -24.11
CA ASN A 1102 5.63 -5.35 -23.44
C ASN A 1102 4.48 -5.96 -22.62
N SER A 1103 3.74 -5.12 -21.89
CA SER A 1103 2.62 -5.52 -21.03
C SER A 1103 1.23 -5.32 -21.62
N PHE A 1104 1.14 -4.77 -22.83
CA PHE A 1104 -0.11 -4.41 -23.51
C PHE A 1104 0.01 -4.81 -24.99
N PRO A 1105 -0.42 -6.03 -25.36
CA PRO A 1105 -0.08 -6.62 -26.66
C PRO A 1105 -0.81 -6.01 -27.86
N LEU A 1106 -1.90 -5.25 -27.63
CA LEU A 1106 -2.68 -4.63 -28.70
C LEU A 1106 -3.61 -3.53 -28.16
N TRP A 1107 -3.54 -2.32 -28.75
CA TRP A 1107 -4.52 -1.25 -28.55
C TRP A 1107 -4.80 -0.48 -29.84
N HIS A 1108 -5.92 0.23 -29.89
CA HIS A 1108 -6.33 1.08 -31.01
C HIS A 1108 -6.18 2.57 -30.68
N TYR A 1109 -5.68 3.37 -31.63
CA TYR A 1109 -5.61 4.83 -31.53
C TYR A 1109 -6.90 5.48 -32.03
N VAL A 1110 -7.86 5.69 -31.12
CA VAL A 1110 -9.21 6.20 -31.43
C VAL A 1110 -9.19 7.68 -31.81
N LEU A 1111 -8.29 8.47 -31.21
CA LEU A 1111 -8.19 9.91 -31.47
C LEU A 1111 -6.80 10.28 -31.99
N GLN A 1112 -6.74 11.02 -33.10
CA GLN A 1112 -5.48 11.46 -33.71
C GLN A 1112 -4.97 12.78 -33.09
N ASP A 1113 -3.67 12.85 -32.78
CA ASP A 1113 -3.01 13.99 -32.11
C ASP A 1113 -3.27 15.32 -32.84
N HIS A 1114 -3.29 15.31 -34.18
CA HIS A 1114 -3.58 16.50 -34.98
C HIS A 1114 -4.91 17.17 -34.65
N TYR A 1115 -5.94 16.42 -34.24
CA TYR A 1115 -7.19 17.02 -33.78
C TYR A 1115 -7.10 17.53 -32.34
N LEU A 1116 -6.39 16.79 -31.48
CA LEU A 1116 -6.23 17.14 -30.06
C LEU A 1116 -5.44 18.43 -29.89
N ARG A 1117 -4.37 18.62 -30.68
CA ARG A 1117 -3.47 19.78 -30.58
C ARG A 1117 -4.03 21.06 -31.19
N ARG A 1118 -5.14 21.02 -31.93
CA ARG A 1118 -5.78 22.23 -32.49
C ARG A 1118 -6.35 23.15 -31.41
N ASN A 1119 -6.69 22.60 -30.24
CA ASN A 1119 -7.14 23.39 -29.11
C ASN A 1119 -6.37 23.00 -27.83
N PRO A 1120 -5.24 23.66 -27.54
CA PRO A 1120 -4.43 23.35 -26.35
C PRO A 1120 -5.12 23.66 -25.02
N HIS A 1121 -6.31 24.29 -25.05
CA HIS A 1121 -7.10 24.63 -23.85
C HIS A 1121 -8.15 23.57 -23.51
N VAL A 1122 -8.34 22.55 -24.35
CA VAL A 1122 -9.23 21.42 -24.07
C VAL A 1122 -8.36 20.24 -23.65
N ILE A 1123 -8.67 19.65 -22.50
CA ILE A 1123 -8.04 18.40 -22.05
C ILE A 1123 -8.71 17.27 -22.85
N PRO A 1124 -8.02 16.62 -23.80
CA PRO A 1124 -8.62 15.52 -24.53
C PRO A 1124 -8.70 14.27 -23.63
N PRO A 1125 -9.68 13.39 -23.84
CA PRO A 1125 -9.64 12.06 -23.24
C PRO A 1125 -8.46 11.26 -23.80
N ASP A 1126 -8.14 10.13 -23.17
CA ASP A 1126 -7.04 9.25 -23.63
C ASP A 1126 -7.26 8.84 -25.10
N PRO A 1127 -6.30 9.12 -26.01
CA PRO A 1127 -6.42 8.73 -27.41
C PRO A 1127 -6.28 7.22 -27.65
N ILE A 1128 -5.86 6.44 -26.64
CA ILE A 1128 -5.61 5.01 -26.74
C ILE A 1128 -6.76 4.23 -26.09
N HIS A 1129 -7.28 3.25 -26.82
CA HIS A 1129 -8.19 2.24 -26.29
C HIS A 1129 -7.52 0.88 -26.24
N GLN A 1130 -7.22 0.40 -25.02
CA GLN A 1130 -6.62 -0.91 -24.80
C GLN A 1130 -7.60 -2.03 -25.16
N LEU A 1131 -7.20 -2.96 -26.02
CA LEU A 1131 -8.06 -4.09 -26.41
C LEU A 1131 -8.00 -5.25 -25.39
N PHE A 1132 -7.02 -5.21 -24.48
CA PHE A 1132 -6.78 -6.21 -23.44
C PHE A 1132 -6.42 -5.56 -22.09
N PRO A 1133 -6.68 -6.24 -20.96
CA PRO A 1133 -6.08 -5.86 -19.68
C PRO A 1133 -4.56 -6.06 -19.71
N ARG A 1134 -3.84 -5.40 -18.78
CA ARG A 1134 -2.39 -5.54 -18.65
C ARG A 1134 -1.96 -7.01 -18.44
N ASN A 1135 -0.91 -7.43 -19.15
CA ASN A 1135 -0.36 -8.79 -19.16
C ASN A 1135 -1.46 -9.86 -19.31
N PRO A 1136 -2.18 -9.92 -20.45
CA PRO A 1136 -3.15 -10.98 -20.64
C PRO A 1136 -2.45 -12.35 -20.68
N PRO A 1137 -3.15 -13.45 -20.36
CA PRO A 1137 -2.57 -14.78 -20.39
C PRO A 1137 -2.13 -15.16 -21.82
N VAL A 1138 -1.07 -15.96 -21.90
CA VAL A 1138 -0.60 -16.57 -23.15
C VAL A 1138 -0.61 -18.08 -23.01
N TYR A 1139 -0.80 -18.79 -24.13
CA TYR A 1139 -1.02 -20.23 -24.13
C TYR A 1139 0.03 -20.94 -25.00
N PRO A 1140 1.30 -20.99 -24.56
CA PRO A 1140 2.36 -21.62 -25.35
C PRO A 1140 2.15 -23.14 -25.46
N ALA A 1141 2.36 -23.68 -26.67
CA ALA A 1141 2.37 -25.14 -26.88
C ALA A 1141 3.58 -25.82 -26.20
N SER A 1142 4.66 -25.09 -25.98
CA SER A 1142 5.87 -25.56 -25.29
C SER A 1142 5.78 -25.43 -23.76
N SER A 1143 6.49 -26.31 -23.04
CA SER A 1143 6.75 -26.10 -21.61
C SER A 1143 7.44 -24.77 -21.38
N MET A 1144 6.94 -23.96 -20.45
CA MET A 1144 7.54 -22.67 -20.15
C MET A 1144 8.98 -22.85 -19.64
N GLU A 1145 9.94 -22.20 -20.28
CA GLU A 1145 11.33 -22.23 -19.84
C GLU A 1145 11.56 -21.31 -18.63
N LYS A 1146 12.54 -21.63 -17.79
CA LYS A 1146 12.91 -20.81 -16.61
C LYS A 1146 13.66 -19.54 -17.03
N ARG A 1147 12.99 -18.62 -17.70
CA ARG A 1147 13.59 -17.36 -18.16
C ARG A 1147 13.01 -16.12 -17.42
N PHE A 1148 12.13 -16.30 -16.44
CA PHE A 1148 11.24 -15.23 -15.98
C PHE A 1148 11.94 -14.13 -15.18
N HIS A 1149 11.59 -12.87 -15.48
CA HIS A 1149 11.97 -11.71 -14.67
C HIS A 1149 11.28 -11.68 -13.28
N SER A 1150 10.11 -12.33 -13.14
CA SER A 1150 9.46 -12.71 -11.88
C SER A 1150 8.56 -13.94 -12.08
N PHE A 1151 8.33 -14.76 -11.06
CA PHE A 1151 7.52 -15.99 -11.17
C PHE A 1151 6.03 -15.71 -11.42
N ASP A 1152 5.54 -14.60 -10.89
CA ASP A 1152 4.17 -14.08 -10.96
C ASP A 1152 3.75 -13.61 -12.37
N GLN A 1153 4.70 -13.50 -13.30
CA GLN A 1153 4.43 -13.21 -14.71
C GLN A 1153 4.52 -14.43 -15.63
N ALA A 1154 4.70 -15.64 -15.08
CA ALA A 1154 4.70 -16.87 -15.87
C ALA A 1154 3.35 -17.12 -16.55
N GLY A 1155 3.36 -17.48 -17.84
CA GLY A 1155 2.16 -17.76 -18.63
C GLY A 1155 1.38 -16.51 -19.05
N ARG A 1156 2.01 -15.34 -19.07
CA ARG A 1156 1.41 -14.05 -19.47
C ARG A 1156 2.32 -13.31 -20.44
N PHE A 1157 1.78 -12.35 -21.19
CA PHE A 1157 2.62 -11.44 -21.99
C PHE A 1157 3.61 -10.70 -21.08
N THR A 1158 4.89 -10.75 -21.43
CA THR A 1158 5.99 -10.07 -20.72
C THR A 1158 6.93 -9.34 -21.68
N SER A 1159 6.84 -9.63 -22.97
CA SER A 1159 7.75 -9.18 -24.02
C SER A 1159 7.02 -8.89 -25.33
N ALA A 1160 5.74 -8.49 -25.25
CA ALA A 1160 4.93 -8.26 -26.44
C ALA A 1160 5.61 -7.25 -27.38
N CYS A 1161 5.89 -7.69 -28.60
CA CYS A 1161 6.56 -6.92 -29.64
C CYS A 1161 6.01 -7.31 -31.01
N GLY A 1162 6.38 -6.59 -32.07
CA GLY A 1162 6.01 -6.94 -33.45
C GLY A 1162 4.50 -7.11 -33.63
N ILE A 1163 3.79 -6.00 -33.80
CA ILE A 1163 2.36 -6.00 -34.11
C ILE A 1163 2.15 -5.96 -35.63
N GLU A 1164 1.23 -6.78 -36.14
CA GLU A 1164 0.80 -6.71 -37.54
C GLU A 1164 -0.72 -6.86 -37.65
N VAL A 1165 -1.36 -6.02 -38.47
CA VAL A 1165 -2.75 -6.21 -38.89
C VAL A 1165 -2.72 -6.78 -40.30
N TYR A 1166 -3.31 -7.94 -40.48
CA TYR A 1166 -3.33 -8.66 -41.75
C TYR A 1166 -4.24 -7.96 -42.77
N LEU A 1167 -3.65 -7.44 -43.83
CA LEU A 1167 -4.34 -6.76 -44.94
C LEU A 1167 -4.67 -7.68 -46.13
N ASP A 1168 -4.10 -8.87 -46.06
CA ASP A 1168 -4.32 -10.03 -46.90
C ASP A 1168 -5.72 -10.65 -46.96
N ARG A 1169 -6.02 -11.48 -47.97
CA ARG A 1169 -7.10 -12.48 -47.97
C ARG A 1169 -6.57 -13.90 -48.20
N VAL A 1170 -5.29 -14.06 -48.56
CA VAL A 1170 -4.68 -15.37 -48.89
C VAL A 1170 -4.67 -16.35 -47.72
N LEU A 1171 -4.42 -15.87 -46.50
CA LEU A 1171 -4.42 -16.71 -45.31
C LEU A 1171 -5.82 -16.85 -44.73
N PHE A 1172 -6.68 -15.84 -44.83
CA PHE A 1172 -8.01 -15.86 -44.25
C PHE A 1172 -9.03 -15.30 -45.24
N GLU A 1173 -9.95 -16.16 -45.69
CA GLU A 1173 -11.05 -15.80 -46.60
C GLU A 1173 -12.39 -15.71 -45.86
N ASP A 1174 -12.40 -15.24 -44.61
CA ASP A 1174 -13.61 -15.15 -43.78
C ASP A 1174 -14.18 -13.71 -43.69
N GLY A 1175 -13.52 -12.75 -44.32
CA GLY A 1175 -13.91 -11.34 -44.34
C GLY A 1175 -13.67 -10.61 -43.03
N LYS A 1176 -12.89 -11.17 -42.09
CA LYS A 1176 -12.56 -10.54 -40.82
C LYS A 1176 -11.20 -9.87 -40.84
N THR A 1177 -10.99 -8.95 -39.90
CA THR A 1177 -9.68 -8.33 -39.68
C THR A 1177 -8.89 -9.19 -38.69
N HIS A 1178 -7.69 -9.60 -39.07
CA HIS A 1178 -6.83 -10.42 -38.23
C HIS A 1178 -5.63 -9.61 -37.74
N ALA A 1179 -5.25 -9.79 -36.49
CA ALA A 1179 -4.09 -9.15 -35.88
C ALA A 1179 -3.16 -10.20 -35.26
N PHE A 1180 -1.87 -9.95 -35.36
CA PHE A 1180 -0.82 -10.80 -34.81
C PHE A 1180 0.10 -9.98 -33.88
N THR A 1181 0.49 -10.59 -32.76
CA THR A 1181 1.46 -10.00 -31.83
C THR A 1181 2.48 -11.05 -31.41
N CYS A 1182 3.77 -10.75 -31.50
CA CYS A 1182 4.83 -11.64 -31.04
C CYS A 1182 4.99 -11.60 -29.51
N GLU A 1183 5.20 -12.76 -28.88
CA GLU A 1183 5.65 -12.90 -27.49
C GLU A 1183 6.87 -13.84 -27.46
N PRO A 1184 8.08 -13.30 -27.72
CA PRO A 1184 9.29 -14.10 -27.81
C PRO A 1184 9.57 -14.81 -26.48
N PHE A 1185 9.28 -14.21 -25.34
CA PHE A 1185 9.54 -14.87 -24.05
C PHE A 1185 8.82 -16.23 -23.89
N SER A 1186 7.63 -16.39 -24.48
CA SER A 1186 6.84 -17.62 -24.43
C SER A 1186 6.94 -18.50 -25.69
N ASN A 1187 7.79 -18.13 -26.64
CA ASN A 1187 7.95 -18.81 -27.93
C ASN A 1187 6.67 -18.91 -28.77
N LEU A 1188 5.89 -17.83 -28.88
CA LEU A 1188 4.68 -17.83 -29.70
C LEU A 1188 4.41 -16.50 -30.41
N VAL A 1189 3.56 -16.57 -31.42
CA VAL A 1189 2.87 -15.43 -32.03
C VAL A 1189 1.38 -15.62 -31.78
N GLN A 1190 0.75 -14.62 -31.16
CA GLN A 1190 -0.65 -14.69 -30.80
C GLN A 1190 -1.50 -14.12 -31.93
N HIS A 1191 -2.47 -14.91 -32.40
CA HIS A 1191 -3.47 -14.50 -33.40
C HIS A 1191 -4.77 -14.04 -32.73
N HIS A 1192 -5.26 -12.88 -33.14
CA HIS A 1192 -6.53 -12.30 -32.71
C HIS A 1192 -7.38 -11.91 -33.91
N VAL A 1193 -8.69 -12.03 -33.75
CA VAL A 1193 -9.69 -11.48 -34.66
C VAL A 1193 -10.19 -10.15 -34.09
N LEU A 1194 -10.16 -9.09 -34.90
CA LEU A 1194 -10.68 -7.78 -34.53
C LEU A 1194 -12.12 -7.65 -35.00
N GLU A 1195 -13.00 -7.38 -34.04
CA GLU A 1195 -14.43 -7.15 -34.26
C GLU A 1195 -14.74 -5.68 -33.97
N GLU A 1196 -15.54 -5.03 -34.82
CA GLU A 1196 -15.97 -3.65 -34.60
C GLU A 1196 -16.79 -3.50 -33.32
N ASP A 1197 -16.45 -2.51 -32.49
CA ASP A 1197 -17.13 -2.16 -31.25
C ASP A 1197 -17.31 -0.64 -31.14
N GLY A 1198 -18.36 -0.14 -31.78
CA GLY A 1198 -18.64 1.29 -31.84
C GLY A 1198 -17.58 2.04 -32.65
N VAL A 1199 -16.78 2.89 -31.97
CA VAL A 1199 -15.70 3.69 -32.59
C VAL A 1199 -14.31 3.04 -32.44
N THR A 1200 -14.27 1.82 -31.91
CA THR A 1200 -13.06 1.05 -31.67
C THR A 1200 -13.30 -0.43 -31.99
N PHE A 1201 -12.41 -1.31 -31.55
CA PHE A 1201 -12.47 -2.75 -31.77
C PHE A 1201 -12.52 -3.52 -30.44
N LYS A 1202 -13.05 -4.74 -30.49
CA LYS A 1202 -12.74 -5.82 -29.55
C LYS A 1202 -11.79 -6.80 -30.23
N ALA A 1203 -10.81 -7.30 -29.49
CA ALA A 1203 -9.93 -8.35 -29.96
C ALA A 1203 -10.31 -9.68 -29.30
N VAL A 1204 -10.69 -10.66 -30.11
CA VAL A 1204 -11.08 -11.99 -29.66
C VAL A 1204 -9.95 -12.97 -30.04
N PRO A 1205 -9.42 -13.77 -29.10
CA PRO A 1205 -8.50 -14.84 -29.45
C PRO A 1205 -9.15 -15.79 -30.46
N ASP A 1206 -8.40 -16.21 -31.48
CA ASP A 1206 -8.94 -17.23 -32.37
C ASP A 1206 -9.29 -18.50 -31.57
N SER A 1207 -10.53 -18.96 -31.71
CA SER A 1207 -11.06 -20.14 -31.01
C SER A 1207 -10.25 -21.41 -31.19
N SER A 1208 -9.42 -21.52 -32.25
CA SER A 1208 -8.46 -22.63 -32.41
C SER A 1208 -7.38 -22.67 -31.31
N HIS A 1209 -7.13 -21.55 -30.63
CA HIS A 1209 -6.09 -21.42 -29.60
C HIS A 1209 -6.58 -21.83 -28.19
N LEU A 1210 -7.88 -22.09 -27.98
CA LEU A 1210 -8.50 -22.24 -26.65
C LEU A 1210 -8.85 -23.67 -26.20
N ALA A 1211 -8.28 -24.73 -26.80
CA ALA A 1211 -8.55 -26.10 -26.33
C ALA A 1211 -7.99 -26.35 -24.90
N PRO A 1212 -8.72 -27.04 -23.99
CA PRO A 1212 -8.30 -27.24 -22.61
C PRO A 1212 -7.16 -28.26 -22.46
N ARG A 1213 -6.25 -28.03 -21.50
CA ARG A 1213 -5.40 -29.08 -20.92
C ARG A 1213 -6.24 -29.91 -19.95
N ASP A 1214 -6.60 -31.13 -20.35
CA ASP A 1214 -7.03 -32.16 -19.41
C ASP A 1214 -5.82 -32.60 -18.56
N GLU A 1215 -5.87 -32.36 -17.25
CA GLU A 1215 -5.05 -33.09 -16.28
C GLU A 1215 -5.86 -34.26 -15.70
N GLN A 1216 -5.40 -35.47 -16.05
CA GLN A 1216 -5.72 -36.81 -15.50
C GLN A 1216 -6.79 -37.68 -16.19
N THR A 1217 -6.36 -38.48 -17.17
CA THR A 1217 -6.72 -39.92 -17.22
C THR A 1217 -5.56 -40.79 -17.74
N ALA A 1218 -5.49 -41.99 -17.17
CA ALA A 1218 -4.45 -43.01 -17.33
C ALA A 1218 -4.41 -43.71 -18.70
N SER A 1219 -3.27 -44.38 -18.97
CA SER A 1219 -3.07 -45.55 -19.83
C SER A 1219 -3.95 -45.75 -21.09
N LYS A 1220 -3.26 -45.73 -22.24
CA LYS A 1220 -3.58 -46.37 -23.55
C LYS A 1220 -4.91 -46.01 -24.26
N SER A 1221 -4.68 -45.55 -25.49
CA SER A 1221 -5.51 -45.59 -26.71
C SER A 1221 -6.45 -44.42 -27.01
N GLY A 1222 -6.21 -43.78 -28.18
CA GLY A 1222 -7.26 -43.31 -29.09
C GLY A 1222 -7.62 -41.82 -29.11
N ASN A 1223 -6.89 -41.05 -29.94
CA ASN A 1223 -7.28 -39.83 -30.69
C ASN A 1223 -7.82 -38.54 -30.01
N ALA A 1224 -7.38 -37.41 -30.60
CA ALA A 1224 -7.75 -35.98 -30.46
C ALA A 1224 -7.15 -35.21 -29.26
N SER A 1225 -6.66 -33.96 -29.33
CA SER A 1225 -6.36 -32.95 -30.39
C SER A 1225 -5.39 -31.88 -29.76
N LYS A 1226 -4.46 -31.28 -30.52
CA LYS A 1226 -3.26 -30.56 -30.01
C LYS A 1226 -3.22 -29.06 -30.38
N GLN A 1227 -2.65 -28.21 -29.51
CA GLN A 1227 -2.55 -26.72 -29.59
C GLN A 1227 -1.28 -26.19 -30.33
N GLU A 1228 -1.37 -24.93 -30.79
CA GLU A 1228 -0.58 -24.25 -31.86
C GLU A 1228 0.50 -23.24 -31.35
N ASN A 1229 1.60 -23.07 -32.12
CA ASN A 1229 2.72 -22.11 -32.07
C ASN A 1229 3.22 -21.86 -33.53
N ALA A 1230 2.90 -20.72 -34.17
CA ALA A 1230 3.28 -20.41 -35.56
C ALA A 1230 4.19 -19.16 -35.69
N GLN A 1231 5.20 -19.18 -36.57
CA GLN A 1231 5.85 -18.00 -37.17
C GLN A 1231 5.68 -18.15 -38.68
N LEU A 1232 5.10 -17.15 -39.33
CA LEU A 1232 4.74 -17.20 -40.73
C LEU A 1232 5.71 -16.34 -41.54
N ILE A 1233 6.48 -16.94 -42.44
CA ILE A 1233 7.09 -16.26 -43.60
C ILE A 1233 6.75 -17.15 -44.79
N THR A 1234 6.05 -16.63 -45.79
CA THR A 1234 5.75 -17.36 -47.03
C THR A 1234 6.07 -16.51 -48.26
N ARG A 1235 6.66 -17.15 -49.27
CA ARG A 1235 6.71 -16.71 -50.67
C ARG A 1235 6.38 -17.91 -51.53
N SER A 1236 5.43 -17.78 -52.46
CA SER A 1236 5.38 -18.64 -53.65
C SER A 1236 4.96 -17.80 -54.86
N GLY A 1237 5.59 -18.10 -55.99
CA GLY A 1237 5.49 -17.34 -57.24
C GLY A 1237 4.08 -17.17 -57.79
N ASP A 1238 3.95 -16.08 -58.54
CA ASP A 1238 2.82 -15.67 -59.38
C ASP A 1238 1.50 -15.39 -58.65
N GLY A 1239 1.38 -14.15 -58.15
CA GLY A 1239 0.10 -13.51 -57.87
C GLY A 1239 -0.29 -13.45 -56.38
N HIS A 1240 0.18 -12.37 -55.74
CA HIS A 1240 -0.41 -11.70 -54.56
C HIS A 1240 -0.24 -12.35 -53.16
N SER A 1241 0.44 -11.54 -52.31
CA SER A 1241 0.33 -11.28 -50.85
C SER A 1241 0.96 -12.17 -49.76
N ALA A 1242 1.76 -11.49 -48.91
CA ALA A 1242 2.59 -12.04 -47.82
C ALA A 1242 2.24 -11.38 -46.46
N VAL A 1243 2.41 -12.11 -45.35
CA VAL A 1243 2.43 -11.54 -43.98
C VAL A 1243 3.86 -11.35 -43.54
N ALA A 1244 4.20 -10.10 -43.25
CA ALA A 1244 5.51 -9.69 -42.81
C ALA A 1244 5.38 -9.09 -41.40
N HIS A 1245 5.96 -9.74 -40.39
CA HIS A 1245 6.14 -9.09 -39.09
C HIS A 1245 7.40 -8.22 -39.14
N HIS A 1246 7.24 -6.90 -39.16
CA HIS A 1246 8.36 -5.99 -39.02
C HIS A 1246 8.50 -5.64 -37.55
N ASP A 1247 9.74 -5.74 -37.07
CA ASP A 1247 10.21 -5.48 -35.71
C ASP A 1247 10.16 -6.67 -34.72
N PHE A 1248 11.35 -7.21 -34.43
CA PHE A 1248 11.69 -8.14 -33.36
C PHE A 1248 12.73 -7.47 -32.46
N LEU A 1249 12.34 -6.98 -31.27
CA LEU A 1249 13.32 -6.66 -30.23
C LEU A 1249 13.42 -7.88 -29.30
N ALA A 1250 14.34 -8.80 -29.62
CA ALA A 1250 14.59 -9.98 -28.80
C ALA A 1250 15.24 -9.58 -27.47
N SER A 1251 14.61 -9.94 -26.34
CA SER A 1251 15.14 -9.63 -25.01
C SER A 1251 16.23 -10.60 -24.54
N GLU A 1252 16.53 -11.69 -25.26
CA GLU A 1252 17.63 -12.63 -24.94
C GLU A 1252 18.22 -13.31 -26.20
N ASP A 1253 19.55 -13.50 -26.18
CA ASP A 1253 20.55 -13.89 -27.20
C ASP A 1253 20.34 -15.20 -28.01
N ARG A 1254 19.12 -15.72 -28.19
CA ARG A 1254 18.90 -17.06 -28.76
C ARG A 1254 17.79 -17.21 -29.78
N TRP A 1255 17.12 -16.14 -30.18
CA TRP A 1255 15.97 -16.23 -31.07
C TRP A 1255 16.29 -16.54 -32.53
N CYS A 1256 17.58 -16.47 -32.90
CA CYS A 1256 17.98 -16.77 -34.27
C CYS A 1256 18.87 -18.01 -34.42
N ARG A 1257 19.45 -18.56 -33.34
CA ARG A 1257 20.33 -19.74 -33.42
C ARG A 1257 19.64 -21.09 -33.50
#